data_AF-A0A957JN21-F1
#
_entry.id   AF-A0A957JN21-F1
#
_cell.length_a   1.000
_cell.length_b   1.000
_cell.length_c   1.000
_cell.angle_alpha   90.00
_cell.angle_beta   90.00
_cell.angle_gamma   90.00
#
_symmetry.space_group_name_H-M   'P 1'
#
loop_
_entity.id
_entity.type
_entity.pdbx_description
1 polymer ?
#
loop_
_entity_poly.entity_id
_entity_poly.type
_entity_poly.pdbx_seq_one_letter_code
_entity_poly.pdbx_strand_id
1 'polypeptide(L)'
;MILSLTAAVLSFFGIQGLLWLIKKRQFLLDIPNERSSHTQPTPRGGGVVIAIVTMLGLWITSLFSHNMQSSLILSYSAAALLVATVSWVDDFRPLSNRLRFGVHILAALIVIAGVGYWQTFNLPIFGNISIGFLGIPFTLVWVVGLINAYNFMDGIDGLAGTVALIAGSAWALIGYYYGSPVVVDLGLLVAASSLGFLLHNWPPAKIFMGDVGSAFLGLTFATLPLLTLRLATKEPSANLFLATGMLVIWPFLFDSIFTFLRRLSNGEKVWEAHRTHLYQRLVIAGFRHSFVTALYAGCTIFGVFLSVVWVLNRLGDTKIIVITLFMICVLLVGYVSSKEVKSETNGRFSKLNIMNPSRLRNRHFFLLDVLTLILTPTITLMLRLDTLWISREFWLGLAIYTLLGLIIRPLLFQRFGVYSRYWRYASIDEGVQIVLAVAVSTAVLIIITLPLMATLTISFARSILIIDTLLVLVTVSSTRFSLRFWGNNAQVRVPNQKRVIIIGAGDAGEMTARELQKYPLLGLKLVAFVDDDPQKQGLYIRNLPILGTRRDLPRIVLSEAIDQVIIAMPTVSGDVIREITGMCEMLGVETKTIPGIGEIMHDQLHPHQLRDVDIEDLLRRETVQTDIQAVRRLVAGKRVLVTGGGGSIGSELCRQLLYCGPSELLILGHGENSVFEIYHELNRIGLHGPKLTPLIADVRFGDRIMMLFKQHRPQLVFHAAAHKHVPLMEQNPAEAITNNTLGTQNVVAAALAVKVERFVMISTDKAVNPTSVMGASKRSAELLVHRAAQESKRPFVTVRFGNVLGSRGSVVLTFKKQIEMGGPITITHPDIERYFMTIPEAVQLVLQASVLGAGGEVFVLDMGQPVKIIDLARDLIRLSGLEVGRDIEIKTVGLRPGEKLYEELFVPGENYHRTAHQKIFIAENASRFVPHDLDTSIEMLATAAANNESALILR
;
A
#
# COMPACT_ATOMS: atom_id res chain seq x y z
N MET A 1 -20.37 -26.61 -43.56
CA MET A 1 -20.66 -26.32 -42.14
C MET A 1 -20.56 -27.57 -41.26
N ILE A 2 -21.38 -28.61 -41.41
CA ILE A 2 -21.24 -29.85 -40.59
C ILE A 2 -19.85 -30.49 -40.75
N LEU A 3 -19.38 -30.63 -41.99
CA LEU A 3 -18.03 -31.11 -42.30
C LEU A 3 -16.95 -30.25 -41.63
N SER A 4 -17.05 -28.93 -41.76
CA SER A 4 -16.13 -27.93 -41.18
C SER A 4 -16.07 -28.01 -39.65
N LEU A 5 -17.23 -28.13 -38.98
CA LEU A 5 -17.33 -28.29 -37.53
C LEU A 5 -16.77 -29.63 -37.07
N THR A 6 -17.02 -30.71 -37.82
CA THR A 6 -16.48 -32.03 -37.53
C THR A 6 -14.95 -32.02 -37.62
N ALA A 7 -14.40 -31.40 -38.67
CA ALA A 7 -12.96 -31.22 -38.83
C ALA A 7 -12.37 -30.38 -37.68
N ALA A 8 -13.04 -29.30 -37.26
CA ALA A 8 -12.61 -28.49 -36.12
C ALA A 8 -12.57 -29.29 -34.80
N VAL A 9 -13.59 -30.12 -34.52
CA VAL A 9 -13.63 -30.99 -33.34
C VAL A 9 -12.49 -32.03 -33.38
N LEU A 10 -12.28 -32.67 -34.54
CA LEU A 10 -11.17 -33.61 -34.73
C LEU A 10 -9.82 -32.93 -34.58
N SER A 11 -9.66 -31.71 -35.07
CA SER A 11 -8.44 -30.91 -34.87
C SER A 11 -8.19 -30.61 -33.40
N PHE A 12 -9.21 -30.21 -32.63
CA PHE A 12 -9.09 -29.99 -31.19
C PHE A 12 -8.55 -31.23 -30.45
N PHE A 13 -9.15 -32.41 -30.70
CA PHE A 13 -8.70 -33.66 -30.08
C PHE A 13 -7.34 -34.15 -30.61
N GLY A 14 -7.08 -33.97 -31.91
CA GLY A 14 -5.80 -34.30 -32.54
C GLY A 14 -4.64 -33.52 -31.91
N ILE A 15 -4.86 -32.25 -31.57
CA ILE A 15 -3.89 -31.45 -30.81
C ILE A 15 -3.62 -32.05 -29.43
N GLN A 16 -4.65 -32.51 -28.70
CA GLN A 16 -4.44 -33.14 -27.39
C GLN A 16 -3.54 -34.38 -27.46
N GLY A 17 -3.79 -35.26 -28.45
CA GLY A 17 -3.00 -36.48 -28.64
C GLY A 17 -1.55 -36.21 -29.02
N LEU A 18 -1.33 -35.30 -29.99
CA LEU A 18 0.02 -34.94 -30.46
C LEU A 18 0.83 -34.18 -29.40
N LEU A 19 0.21 -33.27 -28.64
CA LEU A 19 0.88 -32.58 -27.54
C LEU A 19 1.26 -33.54 -26.41
N TRP A 20 0.44 -34.55 -26.12
CA TRP A 20 0.77 -35.59 -25.14
C TRP A 20 2.00 -36.40 -25.54
N LEU A 21 2.14 -36.74 -26.84
CA LEU A 21 3.32 -37.43 -27.37
C LEU A 21 4.59 -36.59 -27.29
N ILE A 22 4.49 -35.29 -27.58
CA ILE A 22 5.63 -34.35 -27.53
C ILE A 22 6.11 -34.14 -26.09
N LYS A 23 5.19 -34.03 -25.12
CA LYS A 23 5.56 -33.86 -23.69
C LYS A 23 6.40 -35.01 -23.14
N LYS A 24 6.29 -36.23 -23.69
CA LYS A 24 7.10 -37.39 -23.25
C LYS A 24 8.55 -37.37 -23.75
N ARG A 25 8.90 -36.53 -24.74
CA ARG A 25 10.24 -36.51 -25.33
C ARG A 25 11.06 -35.36 -24.74
N GLN A 26 12.12 -35.69 -24.01
CA GLN A 26 12.97 -34.72 -23.28
C GLN A 26 13.88 -33.85 -24.19
N PHE A 27 13.93 -34.09 -25.50
CA PHE A 27 14.84 -33.40 -26.42
C PHE A 27 14.38 -32.01 -26.91
N LEU A 28 13.23 -31.51 -26.43
CA LEU A 28 12.60 -30.25 -26.88
C LEU A 28 12.41 -29.24 -25.74
N LEU A 29 13.27 -29.26 -24.71
CA LEU A 29 13.14 -28.36 -23.56
C LEU A 29 13.80 -27.01 -23.83
N ASP A 30 13.04 -25.93 -23.63
CA ASP A 30 13.56 -24.57 -23.59
C ASP A 30 14.10 -24.24 -22.19
N ILE A 31 15.42 -24.29 -22.08
CA ILE A 31 16.12 -24.06 -20.81
C ILE A 31 16.10 -22.56 -20.50
N PRO A 32 15.58 -22.14 -19.33
CA PRO A 32 15.53 -20.74 -18.98
C PRO A 32 16.94 -20.14 -18.92
N ASN A 33 17.16 -19.05 -19.64
CA ASN A 33 18.39 -18.26 -19.60
C ASN A 33 18.09 -16.87 -19.00
N GLU A 34 19.10 -15.98 -18.89
CA GLU A 34 18.92 -14.59 -18.41
C GLU A 34 17.90 -13.79 -19.24
N ARG A 35 17.53 -14.32 -20.41
CA ARG A 35 16.55 -13.79 -21.34
C ARG A 35 15.26 -14.64 -21.34
N SER A 36 14.99 -15.55 -20.42
CA SER A 36 13.73 -16.30 -20.43
C SER A 36 12.68 -15.63 -19.54
N SER A 37 11.42 -15.55 -20.01
CA SER A 37 10.30 -15.06 -19.19
C SER A 37 9.75 -16.14 -18.25
N HIS A 38 10.15 -17.40 -18.47
CA HIS A 38 9.86 -18.56 -17.64
C HIS A 38 11.03 -18.93 -16.73
N THR A 39 10.71 -19.59 -15.63
CA THR A 39 11.68 -20.01 -14.59
C THR A 39 11.94 -21.52 -14.57
N GLN A 40 11.14 -22.32 -15.27
CA GLN A 40 11.26 -23.78 -15.33
C GLN A 40 11.48 -24.23 -16.79
N PRO A 41 12.34 -25.24 -17.07
CA PRO A 41 12.48 -25.78 -18.42
C PRO A 41 11.13 -26.26 -18.97
N THR A 42 10.66 -25.63 -20.03
CA THR A 42 9.33 -25.90 -20.61
C THR A 42 9.49 -26.44 -22.04
N PRO A 43 8.77 -27.50 -22.43
CA PRO A 43 8.82 -28.02 -23.79
C PRO A 43 8.41 -26.99 -24.86
N ARG A 44 9.12 -26.96 -25.99
CA ARG A 44 8.75 -26.23 -27.23
C ARG A 44 8.20 -27.21 -28.28
N GLY A 45 7.44 -26.69 -29.24
CA GLY A 45 6.92 -27.47 -30.37
C GLY A 45 5.39 -27.56 -30.43
N GLY A 46 4.66 -26.82 -29.59
CA GLY A 46 3.20 -26.72 -29.72
C GLY A 46 2.77 -26.11 -31.06
N GLY A 47 3.56 -25.20 -31.62
CA GLY A 47 3.32 -24.57 -32.92
C GLY A 47 3.36 -25.54 -34.11
N VAL A 48 4.23 -26.56 -34.07
CA VAL A 48 4.25 -27.62 -35.12
C VAL A 48 2.93 -28.38 -35.15
N VAL A 49 2.38 -28.68 -33.98
CA VAL A 49 1.10 -29.40 -33.87
C VAL A 49 -0.03 -28.54 -34.45
N ILE A 50 -0.05 -27.24 -34.15
CA ILE A 50 -1.03 -26.29 -34.72
C ILE A 50 -0.95 -26.29 -36.25
N ALA A 51 0.26 -26.15 -36.82
CA ALA A 51 0.45 -26.11 -38.26
C ALA A 51 0.02 -27.42 -38.94
N ILE A 52 0.50 -28.57 -38.45
CA ILE A 52 0.18 -29.89 -39.02
C ILE A 52 -1.32 -30.16 -38.97
N VAL A 53 -1.95 -29.96 -37.80
CA VAL A 53 -3.37 -30.29 -37.63
C VAL A 53 -4.26 -29.36 -38.45
N THR A 54 -3.90 -28.08 -38.57
CA THR A 54 -4.63 -27.13 -39.41
C THR A 54 -4.50 -27.46 -40.89
N MET A 55 -3.28 -27.77 -41.36
CA MET A 55 -3.04 -28.10 -42.77
C MET A 55 -3.68 -29.44 -43.17
N LEU A 56 -3.53 -30.49 -42.35
CA LEU A 56 -4.18 -31.78 -42.58
C LEU A 56 -5.71 -31.63 -42.55
N GLY A 57 -6.24 -30.87 -41.60
CA GLY A 57 -7.67 -30.56 -41.53
C GLY A 57 -8.17 -29.90 -42.81
N LEU A 58 -7.43 -28.92 -43.33
CA LEU A 58 -7.79 -28.20 -44.57
C LEU A 58 -7.75 -29.11 -45.81
N TRP A 59 -6.79 -30.02 -45.89
CA TRP A 59 -6.72 -31.02 -46.97
C TRP A 59 -7.85 -32.05 -46.86
N ILE A 60 -8.19 -32.49 -45.64
CA ILE A 60 -9.30 -33.41 -45.44
C ILE A 60 -10.62 -32.75 -45.83
N THR A 61 -10.89 -31.51 -45.40
CA THR A 61 -12.14 -30.82 -45.78
C THR A 61 -12.22 -30.59 -47.28
N SER A 62 -11.10 -30.37 -47.97
CA SER A 62 -11.08 -30.18 -49.43
C SER A 62 -11.40 -31.44 -50.23
N LEU A 63 -11.07 -32.64 -49.73
CA LEU A 63 -11.43 -33.90 -50.38
C LEU A 63 -12.94 -34.15 -50.43
N PHE A 64 -13.69 -33.61 -49.46
CA PHE A 64 -15.14 -33.79 -49.35
C PHE A 64 -15.94 -32.57 -49.83
N SER A 65 -15.27 -31.48 -50.22
CA SER A 65 -15.91 -30.25 -50.68
C SER A 65 -15.74 -30.10 -52.19
N HIS A 66 -16.79 -30.46 -52.95
CA HIS A 66 -16.79 -30.43 -54.43
C HIS A 66 -16.52 -29.04 -55.07
N ASN A 67 -16.51 -27.96 -54.28
CA ASN A 67 -16.32 -26.57 -54.75
C ASN A 67 -14.98 -25.93 -54.33
N MET A 68 -14.04 -26.66 -53.74
CA MET A 68 -12.76 -26.09 -53.33
C MET A 68 -11.73 -26.10 -54.48
N GLN A 69 -11.28 -24.91 -54.90
CA GLN A 69 -10.21 -24.76 -55.89
C GLN A 69 -8.89 -25.32 -55.33
N SER A 70 -8.49 -26.51 -55.79
CA SER A 70 -7.30 -27.23 -55.30
C SER A 70 -6.01 -26.42 -55.44
N SER A 71 -5.93 -25.53 -56.44
CA SER A 71 -4.78 -24.65 -56.65
C SER A 71 -4.58 -23.65 -55.50
N LEU A 72 -5.65 -23.08 -54.95
CA LEU A 72 -5.56 -22.11 -53.85
C LEU A 72 -5.08 -22.77 -52.55
N ILE A 73 -5.63 -23.94 -52.23
CA ILE A 73 -5.22 -24.72 -51.06
C ILE A 73 -3.76 -25.15 -51.20
N LEU A 74 -3.34 -25.56 -52.39
CA LEU A 74 -1.97 -25.95 -52.68
C LEU A 74 -1.00 -24.77 -52.46
N SER A 75 -1.33 -23.58 -52.98
CA SER A 75 -0.48 -22.39 -52.80
C SER A 75 -0.38 -21.96 -51.34
N TYR A 76 -1.49 -21.90 -50.60
CA TYR A 76 -1.47 -21.61 -49.16
C TYR A 76 -0.67 -22.68 -48.40
N SER A 77 -0.92 -23.97 -48.66
CA SER A 77 -0.24 -25.07 -47.98
C SER A 77 1.26 -25.09 -48.26
N ALA A 78 1.67 -24.80 -49.49
CA ALA A 78 3.08 -24.70 -49.86
C ALA A 78 3.77 -23.55 -49.12
N ALA A 79 3.14 -22.37 -49.07
CA ALA A 79 3.64 -21.23 -48.31
C ALA A 79 3.70 -21.51 -46.80
N ALA A 80 2.65 -22.15 -46.24
CA ALA A 80 2.57 -22.51 -44.83
C ALA A 80 3.64 -23.55 -44.44
N LEU A 81 3.86 -24.56 -45.28
CA LEU A 81 4.92 -25.55 -45.08
C LEU A 81 6.30 -24.90 -45.12
N LEU A 82 6.53 -24.00 -46.07
CA LEU A 82 7.80 -23.27 -46.21
C LEU A 82 8.11 -22.42 -44.96
N VAL A 83 7.12 -21.69 -44.45
CA VAL A 83 7.27 -20.88 -43.22
C VAL A 83 7.45 -21.77 -41.99
N ALA A 84 6.62 -22.82 -41.83
CA ALA A 84 6.72 -23.72 -40.70
C ALA A 84 8.07 -24.48 -40.67
N THR A 85 8.59 -24.89 -41.84
CA THR A 85 9.88 -25.59 -41.93
C THR A 85 11.06 -24.69 -41.62
N VAL A 86 11.11 -23.45 -42.15
CA VAL A 86 12.22 -22.54 -41.81
C VAL A 86 12.22 -22.17 -40.33
N SER A 87 11.04 -21.91 -39.75
CA SER A 87 10.92 -21.62 -38.33
C SER A 87 11.30 -22.82 -37.45
N TRP A 88 10.98 -24.04 -37.90
CA TRP A 88 11.35 -25.25 -37.17
C TRP A 88 12.86 -25.44 -37.19
N VAL A 89 13.50 -25.21 -38.33
CA VAL A 89 14.98 -25.24 -38.42
C VAL A 89 15.60 -24.17 -37.52
N ASP A 90 15.03 -22.95 -37.48
CA ASP A 90 15.49 -21.84 -36.64
C ASP A 90 15.41 -22.19 -35.14
N ASP A 91 14.36 -22.89 -34.71
CA ASP A 91 14.18 -23.37 -33.33
C ASP A 91 15.29 -24.35 -32.89
N PHE A 92 15.89 -25.12 -33.81
CA PHE A 92 17.02 -26.02 -33.50
C PHE A 92 18.39 -25.41 -33.76
N ARG A 93 18.51 -24.58 -34.79
CA ARG A 93 19.76 -23.99 -35.25
C ARG A 93 19.48 -22.54 -35.65
N PRO A 94 19.96 -21.54 -34.89
CA PRO A 94 19.66 -20.14 -35.19
C PRO A 94 20.14 -19.78 -36.60
N LEU A 95 19.19 -19.42 -37.46
CA LEU A 95 19.41 -19.04 -38.84
C LEU A 95 19.69 -17.53 -38.92
N SER A 96 20.33 -17.12 -40.03
CA SER A 96 20.53 -15.69 -40.28
C SER A 96 19.18 -15.00 -40.53
N ASN A 97 18.99 -13.80 -39.96
CA ASN A 97 17.79 -12.98 -40.18
C ASN A 97 17.51 -12.73 -41.67
N ARG A 98 18.55 -12.65 -42.50
CA ARG A 98 18.43 -12.48 -43.96
C ARG A 98 17.79 -13.68 -44.64
N LEU A 99 18.19 -14.90 -44.25
CA LEU A 99 17.63 -16.14 -44.80
C LEU A 99 16.16 -16.27 -44.42
N ARG A 100 15.83 -16.08 -43.13
CA ARG A 100 14.45 -16.15 -42.63
C ARG A 100 13.54 -15.14 -43.33
N PHE A 101 14.00 -13.88 -43.44
CA PHE A 101 13.27 -12.84 -44.16
C PHE A 101 13.09 -13.17 -45.65
N GLY A 102 14.12 -13.72 -46.30
CA GLY A 102 14.03 -14.19 -47.69
C GLY A 102 13.01 -15.32 -47.88
N VAL A 103 12.92 -16.26 -46.94
CA VAL A 103 11.91 -17.33 -46.97
C VAL A 103 10.51 -16.77 -46.76
N HIS A 104 10.32 -15.78 -45.88
CA HIS A 104 9.02 -15.10 -45.71
C HIS A 104 8.60 -14.36 -46.98
N ILE A 105 9.53 -13.71 -47.70
CA ILE A 105 9.27 -13.10 -49.01
C ILE A 105 8.83 -14.17 -50.02
N LEU A 106 9.54 -15.31 -50.09
CA LEU A 106 9.19 -16.39 -51.00
C LEU A 106 7.80 -16.96 -50.70
N ALA A 107 7.47 -17.20 -49.43
CA ALA A 107 6.14 -17.62 -49.01
C ALA A 107 5.06 -16.62 -49.43
N ALA A 108 5.30 -15.32 -49.24
CA ALA A 108 4.38 -14.27 -49.66
C ALA A 108 4.21 -14.22 -51.19
N LEU A 109 5.27 -14.44 -51.97
CA LEU A 109 5.20 -14.53 -53.43
C LEU A 109 4.37 -15.76 -53.89
N ILE A 110 4.50 -16.90 -53.21
CA ILE A 110 3.66 -18.09 -53.48
C ILE A 110 2.19 -17.78 -53.22
N VAL A 111 1.89 -17.08 -52.11
CA VAL A 111 0.52 -16.62 -51.81
C VAL A 111 0.02 -15.64 -52.87
N ILE A 112 0.83 -14.67 -53.29
CA ILE A 112 0.44 -13.69 -54.32
C ILE A 112 0.17 -14.37 -55.66
N ALA A 113 1.01 -15.31 -56.08
CA ALA A 113 0.85 -16.05 -57.33
C ALA A 113 -0.38 -16.97 -57.32
N GLY A 114 -0.63 -17.63 -56.19
CA GLY A 114 -1.74 -18.57 -56.03
C GLY A 114 -3.07 -17.90 -55.71
N VAL A 115 -3.10 -17.15 -54.61
CA VAL A 115 -4.29 -16.51 -54.01
C VAL A 115 -4.56 -15.13 -54.60
N GLY A 116 -3.56 -14.40 -55.06
CA GLY A 116 -3.73 -13.06 -55.63
C GLY A 116 -3.28 -11.95 -54.69
N TYR A 117 -3.50 -10.70 -55.11
CA TYR A 117 -3.03 -9.49 -54.43
C TYR A 117 -4.11 -8.41 -54.40
N TRP A 118 -3.93 -7.41 -53.53
CA TRP A 118 -4.84 -6.28 -53.38
C TRP A 118 -4.84 -5.38 -54.62
N GLN A 119 -5.99 -5.20 -55.28
CA GLN A 119 -6.09 -4.35 -56.48
C GLN A 119 -6.81 -3.03 -56.22
N THR A 120 -7.73 -3.01 -55.26
CA THR A 120 -8.55 -1.85 -54.91
C THR A 120 -8.57 -1.67 -53.39
N PHE A 121 -8.58 -0.42 -52.95
CA PHE A 121 -8.89 -0.02 -51.57
C PHE A 121 -10.11 0.87 -51.59
N ASN A 122 -10.99 0.70 -50.63
CA ASN A 122 -11.93 1.75 -50.29
C ASN A 122 -11.49 2.36 -48.96
N LEU A 123 -11.07 3.62 -49.03
CA LEU A 123 -10.73 4.40 -47.85
C LEU A 123 -11.93 5.27 -47.50
N PRO A 124 -12.34 5.34 -46.22
CA PRO A 124 -13.46 6.17 -45.77
C PRO A 124 -13.37 7.65 -46.17
N ILE A 125 -12.16 8.14 -46.44
CA ILE A 125 -11.87 9.54 -46.83
C ILE A 125 -11.74 9.71 -48.35
N PHE A 126 -11.19 8.72 -49.06
CA PHE A 126 -10.77 8.87 -50.46
C PHE A 126 -11.61 8.06 -51.45
N GLY A 127 -12.56 7.26 -50.96
CA GLY A 127 -13.38 6.37 -51.78
C GLY A 127 -12.56 5.19 -52.34
N ASN A 128 -13.06 4.61 -53.43
CA ASN A 128 -12.41 3.50 -54.13
C ASN A 128 -11.16 3.99 -54.88
N ILE A 129 -9.98 3.62 -54.38
CA ILE A 129 -8.69 3.79 -55.03
C ILE A 129 -8.28 2.46 -55.68
N SER A 130 -8.14 2.45 -57.00
CA SER A 130 -7.51 1.33 -57.70
C SER A 130 -5.99 1.53 -57.71
N ILE A 131 -5.25 0.56 -57.17
CA ILE A 131 -3.79 0.60 -57.08
C ILE A 131 -3.10 -0.31 -58.12
N GLY A 132 -3.86 -1.14 -58.84
CA GLY A 132 -3.35 -1.97 -59.94
C GLY A 132 -2.12 -2.80 -59.54
N PHE A 133 -1.04 -2.72 -60.32
CA PHE A 133 0.18 -3.50 -60.08
C PHE A 133 0.92 -3.14 -58.78
N LEU A 134 0.71 -1.94 -58.22
CA LEU A 134 1.27 -1.54 -56.92
C LEU A 134 0.65 -2.34 -55.76
N GLY A 135 -0.41 -3.10 -56.05
CA GLY A 135 -0.96 -4.13 -55.17
C GLY A 135 -0.02 -5.25 -54.80
N ILE A 136 0.90 -5.62 -55.69
CA ILE A 136 1.87 -6.69 -55.46
C ILE A 136 2.83 -6.30 -54.33
N PRO A 137 3.58 -5.17 -54.39
CA PRO A 137 4.48 -4.78 -53.31
C PRO A 137 3.72 -4.48 -52.01
N PHE A 138 2.50 -3.95 -52.08
CA PHE A 138 1.67 -3.76 -50.87
C PHE A 138 1.33 -5.10 -50.20
N THR A 139 0.86 -6.08 -50.97
CA THR A 139 0.49 -7.40 -50.46
C THR A 139 1.71 -8.12 -49.91
N LEU A 140 2.87 -7.96 -50.54
CA LEU A 140 4.14 -8.49 -50.06
C LEU A 140 4.48 -7.94 -48.66
N VAL A 141 4.42 -6.62 -48.48
CA VAL A 141 4.65 -5.95 -47.19
C VAL A 141 3.61 -6.38 -46.15
N TRP A 142 2.34 -6.54 -46.55
CA TRP A 142 1.28 -7.01 -45.66
C TRP A 142 1.55 -8.42 -45.14
N VAL A 143 1.81 -9.38 -46.03
CA VAL A 143 2.01 -10.78 -45.65
C VAL A 143 3.28 -10.93 -44.82
N VAL A 144 4.41 -10.40 -45.29
CA VAL A 144 5.69 -10.47 -44.55
C VAL A 144 5.60 -9.70 -43.24
N GLY A 145 4.96 -8.53 -43.23
CA GLY A 145 4.77 -7.70 -42.05
C GLY A 145 3.96 -8.43 -40.97
N LEU A 146 2.88 -9.10 -41.35
CA LEU A 146 2.01 -9.79 -40.40
C LEU A 146 2.63 -11.10 -39.87
N ILE A 147 3.38 -11.84 -40.70
CA ILE A 147 4.19 -12.99 -40.23
C ILE A 147 5.10 -12.55 -39.09
N ASN A 148 5.85 -11.45 -39.29
CA ASN A 148 6.78 -10.95 -38.28
C ASN A 148 6.06 -10.34 -37.07
N ALA A 149 4.97 -9.58 -37.28
CA ALA A 149 4.19 -8.99 -36.19
C ALA A 149 3.62 -10.06 -35.26
N TYR A 150 3.12 -11.17 -35.79
CA TYR A 150 2.64 -12.28 -34.98
C TYR A 150 3.80 -12.99 -34.26
N ASN A 151 4.93 -13.20 -34.95
CA ASN A 151 6.12 -13.81 -34.34
C ASN A 151 6.63 -13.01 -33.13
N PHE A 152 6.61 -11.68 -33.21
CA PHE A 152 7.04 -10.80 -32.10
C PHE A 152 6.14 -10.87 -30.86
N MET A 153 4.90 -11.35 -31.00
CA MET A 153 3.89 -11.37 -29.92
C MET A 153 3.86 -12.70 -29.16
N ASP A 154 4.58 -13.73 -29.62
CA ASP A 154 4.71 -15.02 -28.92
C ASP A 154 5.76 -15.00 -27.80
N GLY A 155 5.71 -13.98 -26.93
CA GLY A 155 6.69 -13.80 -25.84
C GLY A 155 6.16 -14.02 -24.43
N ILE A 156 4.84 -14.21 -24.26
CA ILE A 156 4.22 -14.56 -22.97
C ILE A 156 3.12 -15.60 -23.11
N ASP A 157 2.90 -16.34 -22.02
CA ASP A 157 1.91 -17.40 -21.90
C ASP A 157 0.50 -16.97 -22.32
N GLY A 158 -0.11 -17.75 -23.20
CA GLY A 158 -1.50 -17.62 -23.62
C GLY A 158 -1.79 -16.48 -24.60
N LEU A 159 -0.87 -15.53 -24.86
CA LEU A 159 -1.16 -14.33 -25.65
C LEU A 159 -1.46 -14.65 -27.13
N ALA A 160 -0.49 -15.23 -27.84
CA ALA A 160 -0.63 -15.56 -29.26
C ALA A 160 -1.78 -16.54 -29.52
N GLY A 161 -1.91 -17.59 -28.68
CA GLY A 161 -2.99 -18.56 -28.80
C GLY A 161 -4.39 -17.95 -28.59
N THR A 162 -4.54 -17.03 -27.61
CA THR A 162 -5.85 -16.42 -27.31
C THR A 162 -6.30 -15.51 -28.44
N VAL A 163 -5.38 -14.69 -28.96
CA VAL A 163 -5.68 -13.84 -30.12
C VAL A 163 -6.01 -14.70 -31.34
N ALA A 164 -5.30 -15.81 -31.57
CA ALA A 164 -5.56 -16.73 -32.68
C ALA A 164 -6.95 -17.39 -32.59
N LEU A 165 -7.37 -17.81 -31.39
CA LEU A 165 -8.70 -18.36 -31.14
C LEU A 165 -9.80 -17.35 -31.50
N ILE A 166 -9.70 -16.12 -30.99
CA ILE A 166 -10.71 -15.08 -31.22
C ILE A 166 -10.72 -14.67 -32.70
N ALA A 167 -9.54 -14.44 -33.28
CA ALA A 167 -9.39 -14.04 -34.68
C ALA A 167 -9.86 -15.12 -35.66
N GLY A 168 -9.51 -16.39 -35.43
CA GLY A 168 -9.95 -17.52 -36.25
C GLY A 168 -11.48 -17.68 -36.22
N SER A 169 -12.08 -17.54 -35.04
CA SER A 169 -13.54 -17.57 -34.87
C SER A 169 -14.22 -16.42 -35.62
N ALA A 170 -13.66 -15.21 -35.57
CA ALA A 170 -14.16 -14.06 -36.31
C ALA A 170 -14.08 -14.29 -37.83
N TRP A 171 -12.96 -14.81 -38.33
CA TRP A 171 -12.78 -15.11 -39.75
C TRP A 171 -13.71 -16.21 -40.24
N ALA A 172 -14.02 -17.22 -39.41
CA ALA A 172 -15.02 -18.21 -39.75
C ALA A 172 -16.41 -17.59 -39.95
N LEU A 173 -16.82 -16.66 -39.07
CA LEU A 173 -18.09 -15.93 -39.21
C LEU A 173 -18.12 -15.03 -40.45
N ILE A 174 -17.02 -14.32 -40.72
CA ILE A 174 -16.88 -13.45 -41.90
C ILE A 174 -16.92 -14.28 -43.18
N GLY A 175 -16.18 -15.40 -43.23
CA GLY A 175 -16.20 -16.34 -44.35
C GLY A 175 -17.60 -16.89 -44.61
N TYR A 176 -18.35 -17.20 -43.55
CA TYR A 176 -19.74 -17.65 -43.67
C TYR A 176 -20.64 -16.55 -44.25
N TYR A 177 -20.49 -15.31 -43.78
CA TYR A 177 -21.27 -14.17 -44.26
C TYR A 177 -21.07 -13.88 -45.76
N TYR A 178 -19.82 -13.93 -46.22
CA TYR A 178 -19.42 -13.71 -47.62
C TYR A 178 -19.52 -14.97 -48.50
N GLY A 179 -19.88 -16.12 -47.93
CA GLY A 179 -20.06 -17.37 -48.66
C GLY A 179 -18.76 -18.01 -49.15
N SER A 180 -17.64 -17.86 -48.42
CA SER A 180 -16.35 -18.45 -48.76
C SER A 180 -16.05 -19.69 -47.90
N PRO A 181 -16.27 -20.93 -48.39
CA PRO A 181 -16.11 -22.14 -47.59
C PRO A 181 -14.67 -22.36 -47.11
N VAL A 182 -13.68 -22.00 -47.93
CA VAL A 182 -12.25 -22.14 -47.60
C VAL A 182 -11.89 -21.28 -46.38
N VAL A 183 -12.43 -20.06 -46.31
CA VAL A 183 -12.19 -19.14 -45.19
C VAL A 183 -12.88 -19.63 -43.92
N VAL A 184 -14.09 -20.21 -44.05
CA VAL A 184 -14.79 -20.84 -42.93
C VAL A 184 -13.98 -22.00 -42.35
N ASP A 185 -13.55 -22.93 -43.21
CA ASP A 185 -12.78 -24.11 -42.81
C ASP A 185 -11.48 -23.70 -42.14
N LEU A 186 -10.69 -22.84 -42.80
CA LEU A 186 -9.40 -22.40 -42.27
C LEU A 186 -9.54 -21.62 -40.95
N GLY A 187 -10.53 -20.74 -40.84
CA GLY A 187 -10.82 -19.99 -39.61
C GLY A 187 -11.21 -20.90 -38.44
N LEU A 188 -12.10 -21.87 -38.67
CA LEU A 188 -12.51 -22.85 -37.66
C LEU A 188 -11.37 -23.77 -37.24
N LEU A 189 -10.55 -24.25 -38.19
CA LEU A 189 -9.41 -25.11 -37.92
C LEU A 189 -8.35 -24.39 -37.08
N VAL A 190 -8.04 -23.13 -37.40
CA VAL A 190 -7.14 -22.29 -36.59
C VAL A 190 -7.71 -22.02 -35.20
N ALA A 191 -9.01 -21.72 -35.10
CA ALA A 191 -9.65 -21.50 -33.81
C ALA A 191 -9.60 -22.77 -32.93
N ALA A 192 -9.98 -23.92 -33.48
CA ALA A 192 -10.02 -25.18 -32.75
C ALA A 192 -8.62 -25.70 -32.36
N SER A 193 -7.64 -25.58 -33.25
CA SER A 193 -6.24 -25.89 -32.94
C SER A 193 -5.70 -24.97 -31.85
N SER A 194 -5.94 -23.65 -31.95
CA SER A 194 -5.52 -22.69 -30.94
C SER A 194 -6.18 -22.95 -29.59
N LEU A 195 -7.47 -23.29 -29.55
CA LEU A 195 -8.17 -23.68 -28.32
C LEU A 195 -7.56 -24.94 -27.68
N GLY A 196 -7.29 -25.97 -28.49
CA GLY A 196 -6.67 -27.21 -28.01
C GLY A 196 -5.27 -26.96 -27.43
N PHE A 197 -4.49 -26.08 -28.07
CA PHE A 197 -3.17 -25.67 -27.60
C PHE A 197 -3.24 -24.83 -26.32
N LEU A 198 -4.18 -23.88 -26.23
CA LEU A 198 -4.34 -22.98 -25.09
C LEU A 198 -4.55 -23.71 -23.76
N LEU A 199 -5.21 -24.87 -23.74
CA LEU A 199 -5.34 -25.68 -22.52
C LEU A 199 -3.99 -26.07 -21.90
N HIS A 200 -2.92 -26.11 -22.70
CA HIS A 200 -1.56 -26.41 -22.26
C HIS A 200 -0.65 -25.17 -22.20
N ASN A 201 -1.02 -24.07 -22.86
CA ASN A 201 -0.25 -22.83 -22.91
C ASN A 201 -0.81 -21.71 -22.01
N TRP A 202 -1.95 -21.92 -21.34
CA TRP A 202 -2.51 -20.96 -20.40
C TRP A 202 -1.57 -20.72 -19.22
N PRO A 203 -1.36 -19.46 -18.76
CA PRO A 203 -0.41 -19.15 -17.70
C PRO A 203 -0.68 -19.95 -16.40
N PRO A 204 0.32 -20.63 -15.82
CA PRO A 204 1.68 -20.85 -16.34
C PRO A 204 1.73 -21.93 -17.45
N ALA A 205 2.40 -21.62 -18.56
CA ALA A 205 2.43 -22.51 -19.74
C ALA A 205 3.19 -23.82 -19.48
N LYS A 206 2.60 -24.94 -19.90
CA LYS A 206 3.19 -26.29 -19.89
C LYS A 206 3.88 -26.66 -21.21
N ILE A 207 3.65 -25.88 -22.27
CA ILE A 207 4.30 -26.00 -23.57
C ILE A 207 4.27 -24.65 -24.28
N PHE A 208 5.34 -24.28 -24.98
CA PHE A 208 5.43 -23.06 -25.79
C PHE A 208 5.06 -23.29 -27.24
N MET A 209 4.53 -22.24 -27.88
CA MET A 209 4.14 -22.25 -29.29
C MET A 209 5.39 -22.29 -30.17
N GLY A 210 6.31 -21.35 -29.96
CA GLY A 210 7.56 -21.23 -30.72
C GLY A 210 7.36 -20.58 -32.09
N ASP A 211 8.46 -20.21 -32.73
CA ASP A 211 8.47 -19.44 -33.99
C ASP A 211 7.72 -20.16 -35.13
N VAL A 212 7.61 -21.49 -35.07
CA VAL A 212 6.81 -22.27 -36.03
C VAL A 212 5.35 -21.89 -35.99
N GLY A 213 4.76 -21.88 -34.80
CA GLY A 213 3.32 -21.66 -34.64
C GLY A 213 2.96 -20.21 -34.89
N SER A 214 3.74 -19.28 -34.34
CA SER A 214 3.50 -17.84 -34.47
C SER A 214 3.64 -17.36 -35.91
N ALA A 215 4.68 -17.80 -36.64
CA ALA A 215 4.86 -17.44 -38.06
C ALA A 215 3.80 -18.07 -38.96
N PHE A 216 3.41 -19.33 -38.70
CA PHE A 216 2.30 -19.99 -39.39
C PHE A 216 0.97 -19.25 -39.20
N LEU A 217 0.65 -18.84 -37.96
CA LEU A 217 -0.56 -18.07 -37.66
C LEU A 217 -0.52 -16.70 -38.32
N GLY A 218 0.62 -16.01 -38.30
CA GLY A 218 0.81 -14.73 -38.97
C GLY A 218 0.59 -14.82 -40.50
N LEU A 219 1.14 -15.85 -41.15
CA LEU A 219 0.87 -16.13 -42.57
C LEU A 219 -0.63 -16.37 -42.81
N THR A 220 -1.25 -17.20 -41.96
CA THR A 220 -2.66 -17.59 -42.09
C THR A 220 -3.58 -16.38 -42.00
N PHE A 221 -3.43 -15.54 -40.96
CA PHE A 221 -4.20 -14.30 -40.83
C PHE A 221 -3.90 -13.27 -41.92
N ALA A 222 -2.72 -13.33 -42.56
CA ALA A 222 -2.42 -12.48 -43.72
C ALA A 222 -3.18 -12.92 -44.97
N THR A 223 -3.35 -14.24 -45.13
CA THR A 223 -3.98 -14.86 -46.31
C THR A 223 -5.50 -14.88 -46.27
N LEU A 224 -6.13 -14.99 -45.09
CA LEU A 224 -7.59 -15.05 -44.93
C LEU A 224 -8.36 -13.88 -45.58
N PRO A 225 -7.92 -12.61 -45.45
CA PRO A 225 -8.49 -11.49 -46.20
C PRO A 225 -8.43 -11.68 -47.73
N LEU A 226 -7.29 -12.13 -48.25
CA LEU A 226 -7.07 -12.32 -49.69
C LEU A 226 -7.92 -13.47 -50.24
N LEU A 227 -8.02 -14.57 -49.49
CA LEU A 227 -8.90 -15.69 -49.81
C LEU A 227 -10.37 -15.26 -49.83
N THR A 228 -10.78 -14.39 -48.90
CA THR A 228 -12.14 -13.86 -48.87
C THR A 228 -12.42 -13.01 -50.09
N LEU A 229 -11.53 -12.09 -50.47
CA LEU A 229 -11.69 -11.31 -51.70
C LEU A 229 -11.86 -12.16 -52.95
N ARG A 230 -11.10 -13.27 -53.06
CA ARG A 230 -11.08 -14.10 -54.25
C ARG A 230 -12.24 -15.09 -54.33
N LEU A 231 -12.75 -15.54 -53.18
CA LEU A 231 -13.72 -16.63 -53.09
C LEU A 231 -15.10 -16.20 -52.60
N ALA A 232 -15.30 -14.93 -52.22
CA ALA A 232 -16.59 -14.45 -51.77
C ALA A 232 -17.64 -14.56 -52.89
N THR A 233 -18.80 -15.14 -52.56
CA THR A 233 -19.95 -15.22 -53.48
C THR A 233 -20.77 -13.93 -53.48
N LYS A 234 -20.66 -13.13 -52.42
CA LYS A 234 -21.19 -11.76 -52.34
C LYS A 234 -20.07 -10.80 -52.69
N GLU A 235 -20.34 -9.74 -53.44
CA GLU A 235 -19.32 -8.71 -53.68
C GLU A 235 -18.78 -8.21 -52.34
N PRO A 236 -17.50 -8.50 -52.03
CA PRO A 236 -16.92 -8.01 -50.80
C PRO A 236 -16.88 -6.49 -50.90
N SER A 237 -17.31 -5.80 -49.83
CA SER A 237 -17.14 -4.36 -49.78
C SER A 237 -15.65 -4.06 -49.99
N ALA A 238 -15.32 -3.05 -50.79
CA ALA A 238 -13.92 -2.66 -51.02
C ALA A 238 -13.19 -2.19 -49.72
N ASN A 239 -13.93 -2.14 -48.61
CA ASN A 239 -13.51 -1.90 -47.23
C ASN A 239 -13.04 -3.18 -46.49
N LEU A 240 -13.16 -4.38 -47.07
CA LEU A 240 -12.92 -5.65 -46.37
C LEU A 240 -11.54 -5.73 -45.70
N PHE A 241 -10.50 -5.20 -46.34
CA PHE A 241 -9.13 -5.18 -45.80
C PHE A 241 -9.02 -4.46 -44.45
N LEU A 242 -9.48 -3.21 -44.41
CA LEU A 242 -9.43 -2.36 -43.23
C LEU A 242 -10.39 -2.88 -42.16
N ALA A 243 -11.56 -3.36 -42.60
CA ALA A 243 -12.63 -3.82 -41.74
C ALA A 243 -12.34 -5.12 -41.01
N THR A 244 -11.64 -6.05 -41.63
CA THR A 244 -11.53 -7.41 -41.12
C THR A 244 -10.08 -7.88 -40.99
N GLY A 245 -9.18 -7.46 -41.90
CA GLY A 245 -7.75 -7.78 -41.82
C GLY A 245 -7.05 -7.02 -40.70
N MET A 246 -7.24 -5.71 -40.62
CA MET A 246 -6.56 -4.88 -39.62
C MET A 246 -7.25 -4.91 -38.25
N LEU A 247 -8.58 -4.80 -38.21
CA LEU A 247 -9.34 -4.72 -36.95
C LEU A 247 -9.40 -6.04 -36.15
N VAL A 248 -9.28 -7.21 -36.77
CA VAL A 248 -9.35 -8.49 -36.03
C VAL A 248 -8.05 -8.76 -35.25
N ILE A 249 -6.91 -8.30 -35.76
CA ILE A 249 -5.58 -8.51 -35.15
C ILE A 249 -4.89 -7.19 -34.78
N TRP A 250 -5.68 -6.13 -34.65
CA TRP A 250 -5.20 -4.76 -34.44
C TRP A 250 -4.28 -4.59 -33.23
N PRO A 251 -4.42 -5.30 -32.09
CA PRO A 251 -3.54 -5.07 -30.95
C PRO A 251 -2.08 -5.46 -31.26
N PHE A 252 -1.89 -6.52 -32.06
CA PHE A 252 -0.56 -6.99 -32.48
C PHE A 252 0.06 -6.07 -33.53
N LEU A 253 -0.75 -5.61 -34.50
CA LEU A 253 -0.32 -4.62 -35.48
C LEU A 253 0.05 -3.29 -34.79
N PHE A 254 -0.80 -2.83 -33.88
CA PHE A 254 -0.57 -1.62 -33.10
C PHE A 254 0.72 -1.74 -32.30
N ASP A 255 0.90 -2.78 -31.49
CA ASP A 255 2.11 -2.95 -30.68
C ASP A 255 3.38 -3.01 -31.55
N SER A 256 3.34 -3.76 -32.67
CA SER A 256 4.48 -3.87 -33.59
C SER A 256 4.84 -2.53 -34.23
N ILE A 257 3.86 -1.82 -34.80
CA ILE A 257 4.05 -0.50 -35.45
C ILE A 257 4.49 0.53 -34.41
N PHE A 258 3.80 0.55 -33.26
CA PHE A 258 4.09 1.45 -32.17
C PHE A 258 5.53 1.26 -31.68
N THR A 259 5.94 0.01 -31.46
CA THR A 259 7.28 -0.31 -31.00
C THR A 259 8.32 0.06 -32.05
N PHE A 260 8.07 -0.20 -33.33
CA PHE A 260 8.92 0.23 -34.42
C PHE A 260 9.10 1.75 -34.47
N LEU A 261 8.01 2.53 -34.47
CA LEU A 261 8.04 4.00 -34.51
C LEU A 261 8.76 4.58 -33.29
N ARG A 262 8.53 4.01 -32.11
CA ARG A 262 9.22 4.40 -30.88
C ARG A 262 10.73 4.17 -30.98
N ARG A 263 11.15 3.01 -31.47
CA ARG A 263 12.57 2.68 -31.64
C ARG A 263 13.23 3.61 -32.64
N LEU A 264 12.55 3.87 -33.76
CA LEU A 264 12.99 4.83 -34.78
C LEU A 264 13.14 6.25 -34.18
N SER A 265 12.15 6.71 -33.41
CA SER A 265 12.19 8.00 -32.72
C SER A 265 13.29 8.11 -31.66
N ASN A 266 13.70 6.99 -31.06
CA ASN A 266 14.76 6.95 -30.06
C ASN A 266 16.16 6.77 -30.67
N GLY A 267 16.28 6.65 -32.00
CA GLY A 267 17.56 6.34 -32.66
C GLY A 267 18.06 4.92 -32.38
N GLU A 268 17.20 4.02 -31.90
CA GLU A 268 17.53 2.62 -31.67
C GLU A 268 17.62 1.89 -33.02
N LYS A 269 18.54 0.94 -33.14
CA LYS A 269 18.68 0.11 -34.34
C LYS A 269 17.48 -0.83 -34.49
N VAL A 270 16.52 -0.47 -35.36
CA VAL A 270 15.25 -1.20 -35.55
C VAL A 270 15.43 -2.64 -36.05
N TRP A 271 16.58 -2.98 -36.62
CA TRP A 271 16.88 -4.32 -37.14
C TRP A 271 17.51 -5.27 -36.11
N GLU A 272 17.86 -4.79 -34.91
CA GLU A 272 18.36 -5.64 -33.82
C GLU A 272 17.19 -6.19 -32.97
N ALA A 273 17.31 -7.44 -32.51
CA ALA A 273 16.33 -8.08 -31.64
C ALA A 273 16.17 -7.31 -30.32
N HIS A 274 14.93 -7.24 -29.80
CA HIS A 274 14.60 -6.43 -28.62
C HIS A 274 13.47 -7.03 -27.78
N ARG A 275 13.21 -6.44 -26.60
CA ARG A 275 12.24 -6.93 -25.59
C ARG A 275 11.34 -5.83 -25.04
N THR A 276 10.96 -4.95 -25.93
CA THR A 276 10.35 -3.68 -25.56
C THR A 276 9.01 -3.47 -26.26
N HIS A 277 8.38 -4.55 -26.70
CA HIS A 277 6.98 -4.53 -27.11
C HIS A 277 6.10 -4.12 -25.94
N LEU A 278 4.97 -3.49 -26.22
CA LEU A 278 4.07 -2.95 -25.20
C LEU A 278 3.65 -4.04 -24.21
N TYR A 279 3.28 -5.24 -24.67
CA TYR A 279 2.93 -6.35 -23.79
C TYR A 279 4.09 -6.76 -22.87
N GLN A 280 5.33 -6.81 -23.39
CA GLN A 280 6.52 -7.15 -22.60
C GLN A 280 6.80 -6.07 -21.55
N ARG A 281 6.62 -4.79 -21.90
CA ARG A 281 6.79 -3.70 -20.93
C ARG A 281 5.74 -3.73 -19.84
N LEU A 282 4.50 -4.12 -20.15
CA LEU A 282 3.46 -4.33 -19.13
C LEU A 282 3.87 -5.48 -18.19
N VAL A 283 4.37 -6.59 -18.72
CA VAL A 283 4.83 -7.72 -17.90
C VAL A 283 6.02 -7.32 -17.02
N ILE A 284 7.00 -6.60 -17.58
CA ILE A 284 8.16 -6.10 -16.81
C ILE A 284 7.72 -5.07 -15.76
N ALA A 285 6.65 -4.31 -16.02
CA ALA A 285 6.03 -3.40 -15.04
C ALA A 285 5.26 -4.13 -13.91
N GLY A 286 5.27 -5.46 -13.87
CA GLY A 286 4.70 -6.27 -12.79
C GLY A 286 3.28 -6.77 -13.06
N PHE A 287 2.72 -6.54 -14.24
CA PHE A 287 1.43 -7.13 -14.61
C PHE A 287 1.58 -8.64 -14.86
N ARG A 288 0.65 -9.44 -14.33
CA ARG A 288 0.62 -10.89 -14.55
C ARG A 288 0.38 -11.22 -16.03
N HIS A 289 0.97 -12.30 -16.56
CA HIS A 289 0.74 -12.74 -17.94
C HIS A 289 -0.75 -12.87 -18.27
N SER A 290 -1.55 -13.42 -17.34
CA SER A 290 -3.01 -13.57 -17.51
C SER A 290 -3.74 -12.24 -17.68
N PHE A 291 -3.33 -11.17 -16.98
CA PHE A 291 -3.92 -9.85 -17.14
C PHE A 291 -3.59 -9.24 -18.50
N VAL A 292 -2.32 -9.32 -18.93
CA VAL A 292 -1.89 -8.79 -20.22
C VAL A 292 -2.55 -9.54 -21.37
N THR A 293 -2.64 -10.87 -21.27
CA THR A 293 -3.38 -11.71 -22.22
C THR A 293 -4.87 -11.36 -22.24
N ALA A 294 -5.52 -11.14 -21.10
CA ALA A 294 -6.93 -10.71 -21.04
C ALA A 294 -7.15 -9.32 -21.64
N LEU A 295 -6.21 -8.38 -21.44
CA LEU A 295 -6.26 -7.05 -22.04
C LEU A 295 -6.21 -7.13 -23.57
N TYR A 296 -5.26 -7.86 -24.13
CA TYR A 296 -5.15 -8.05 -25.58
C TYR A 296 -6.36 -8.81 -26.13
N ALA A 297 -6.86 -9.82 -25.43
CA ALA A 297 -8.08 -10.54 -25.79
C ALA A 297 -9.31 -9.60 -25.83
N GLY A 298 -9.47 -8.73 -24.83
CA GLY A 298 -10.54 -7.73 -24.79
C GLY A 298 -10.45 -6.72 -25.94
N CYS A 299 -9.24 -6.22 -26.22
CA CYS A 299 -8.98 -5.38 -27.38
C CYS A 299 -9.32 -6.10 -28.69
N THR A 300 -8.92 -7.37 -28.84
CA THR A 300 -9.23 -8.19 -30.03
C THR A 300 -10.74 -8.44 -30.16
N ILE A 301 -11.46 -8.83 -29.11
CA ILE A 301 -12.92 -9.03 -29.13
C ILE A 301 -13.62 -7.75 -29.56
N PHE A 302 -13.18 -6.61 -29.04
CA PHE A 302 -13.75 -5.32 -29.42
C PHE A 302 -13.46 -4.96 -30.89
N GLY A 303 -12.25 -5.24 -31.36
CA GLY A 303 -11.89 -5.12 -32.78
C GLY A 303 -12.77 -5.99 -33.68
N VAL A 304 -13.00 -7.25 -33.28
CA VAL A 304 -13.93 -8.18 -33.95
C VAL A 304 -15.35 -7.64 -33.95
N PHE A 305 -15.84 -7.09 -32.84
CA PHE A 305 -17.16 -6.47 -32.77
C PHE A 305 -17.28 -5.33 -33.79
N LEU A 306 -16.28 -4.44 -33.88
CA LEU A 306 -16.25 -3.37 -34.88
C LEU A 306 -16.19 -3.93 -36.30
N SER A 307 -15.37 -4.96 -36.55
CA SER A 307 -15.32 -5.65 -37.83
C SER A 307 -16.68 -6.20 -38.26
N VAL A 308 -17.37 -6.89 -37.36
CA VAL A 308 -18.71 -7.46 -37.63
C VAL A 308 -19.73 -6.37 -37.89
N VAL A 309 -19.75 -5.33 -37.05
CA VAL A 309 -20.66 -4.19 -37.22
C VAL A 309 -20.42 -3.46 -38.55
N TRP A 310 -19.17 -3.36 -38.98
CA TRP A 310 -18.79 -2.79 -40.27
C TRP A 310 -19.21 -3.68 -41.44
N VAL A 311 -18.91 -4.99 -41.38
CA VAL A 311 -19.32 -5.97 -42.40
C VAL A 311 -20.84 -6.01 -42.56
N LEU A 312 -21.59 -5.86 -41.46
CA LEU A 312 -23.04 -5.79 -41.47
C LEU A 312 -23.61 -4.40 -41.83
N ASN A 313 -22.74 -3.42 -42.11
CA ASN A 313 -23.07 -2.04 -42.47
C ASN A 313 -24.04 -1.36 -41.47
N ARG A 314 -23.89 -1.66 -40.16
CA ARG A 314 -24.81 -1.20 -39.09
C ARG A 314 -24.39 0.13 -38.46
N LEU A 315 -23.17 0.60 -38.70
CA LEU A 315 -22.64 1.92 -38.31
C LEU A 315 -21.97 2.57 -39.52
N GLY A 316 -22.08 3.90 -39.69
CA GLY A 316 -21.32 4.61 -40.73
C GLY A 316 -19.81 4.56 -40.47
N ASP A 317 -19.03 4.62 -41.55
CA ASP A 317 -17.55 4.48 -41.55
C ASP A 317 -16.86 5.47 -40.58
N THR A 318 -17.47 6.64 -40.35
CA THR A 318 -17.07 7.68 -39.39
C THR A 318 -17.01 7.19 -37.94
N LYS A 319 -18.07 6.49 -37.49
CA LYS A 319 -18.21 6.04 -36.11
C LYS A 319 -17.17 4.97 -35.78
N ILE A 320 -16.86 4.11 -36.75
CA ILE A 320 -15.85 3.05 -36.61
C ILE A 320 -14.45 3.66 -36.50
N ILE A 321 -14.13 4.67 -37.32
CA ILE A 321 -12.83 5.37 -37.24
C ILE A 321 -12.65 6.08 -35.89
N VAL A 322 -13.67 6.79 -35.39
CA VAL A 322 -13.59 7.52 -34.12
C VAL A 322 -13.42 6.56 -32.93
N ILE A 323 -14.15 5.45 -32.92
CA ILE A 323 -14.00 4.42 -31.88
C ILE A 323 -12.61 3.78 -31.94
N THR A 324 -12.08 3.54 -33.14
CA THR A 324 -10.72 2.99 -33.32
C THR A 324 -9.65 3.97 -32.84
N LEU A 325 -9.79 5.27 -33.12
CA LEU A 325 -8.89 6.32 -32.63
C LEU A 325 -8.95 6.47 -31.10
N PHE A 326 -10.14 6.36 -30.50
CA PHE A 326 -10.31 6.33 -29.05
C PHE A 326 -9.56 5.15 -28.40
N MET A 327 -9.61 3.97 -29.01
CA MET A 327 -8.89 2.78 -28.54
C MET A 327 -7.38 2.91 -28.67
N ILE A 328 -6.90 3.51 -29.76
CA ILE A 328 -5.49 3.88 -29.93
C ILE A 328 -5.06 4.83 -28.80
N CYS A 329 -5.89 5.80 -28.42
CA CYS A 329 -5.64 6.67 -27.27
C CYS A 329 -5.57 5.89 -25.95
N VAL A 330 -6.45 4.91 -25.71
CA VAL A 330 -6.43 4.05 -24.51
C VAL A 330 -5.14 3.22 -24.44
N LEU A 331 -4.69 2.64 -25.55
CA LEU A 331 -3.42 1.89 -25.58
C LEU A 331 -2.19 2.81 -25.48
N LEU A 332 -2.24 4.01 -26.06
CA LEU A 332 -1.21 5.04 -25.87
C LEU A 332 -1.11 5.46 -24.40
N VAL A 333 -2.23 5.55 -23.69
CA VAL A 333 -2.25 5.77 -22.24
C VAL A 333 -1.58 4.61 -21.51
N GLY A 334 -1.91 3.35 -21.84
CA GLY A 334 -1.23 2.17 -21.29
C GLY A 334 0.28 2.13 -21.56
N TYR A 335 0.71 2.60 -22.73
CA TYR A 335 2.13 2.75 -23.06
C TYR A 335 2.82 3.85 -22.26
N VAL A 336 2.21 5.03 -22.10
CA VAL A 336 2.75 6.10 -21.27
C VAL A 336 2.91 5.62 -19.82
N SER A 337 1.99 4.79 -19.33
CA SER A 337 2.10 4.10 -18.04
C SER A 337 3.28 3.11 -17.97
N SER A 338 3.74 2.53 -19.09
CA SER A 338 4.85 1.56 -19.14
C SER A 338 6.26 2.17 -19.19
N LYS A 339 6.40 3.51 -19.21
CA LYS A 339 7.68 4.17 -19.51
C LYS A 339 8.77 4.06 -18.43
N GLU A 340 8.51 3.46 -17.27
CA GLU A 340 9.48 3.35 -16.16
C GLU A 340 10.27 2.04 -16.09
N VAL A 341 10.27 1.20 -17.13
CA VAL A 341 11.29 0.15 -17.25
C VAL A 341 12.59 0.77 -17.74
N LYS A 342 13.47 1.19 -16.83
CA LYS A 342 14.91 1.31 -17.13
C LYS A 342 15.46 -0.10 -17.35
N SER A 343 15.89 -0.43 -18.57
CA SER A 343 16.61 -1.69 -18.77
C SER A 343 18.02 -1.55 -18.19
N GLU A 344 18.39 -2.53 -17.36
CA GLU A 344 19.78 -2.81 -17.00
C GLU A 344 20.52 -3.33 -18.24
N THR A 345 20.92 -2.44 -19.14
CA THR A 345 21.86 -2.82 -20.21
C THR A 345 22.73 -1.64 -20.56
N ASN A 346 23.97 -1.73 -20.08
CA ASN A 346 25.19 -1.02 -20.47
C ASN A 346 25.18 0.51 -20.61
N GLY A 347 26.18 1.11 -19.95
CA GLY A 347 26.44 2.53 -19.93
C GLY A 347 26.55 3.18 -21.31
N ARG A 348 26.23 4.48 -21.31
CA ARG A 348 26.12 5.41 -22.44
C ARG A 348 24.88 5.17 -23.31
N PHE A 349 23.81 5.92 -23.05
CA PHE A 349 23.18 6.73 -24.10
C PHE A 349 22.55 8.00 -23.53
N SER A 350 22.67 9.05 -24.34
CA SER A 350 22.43 10.45 -24.10
C SER A 350 20.98 10.80 -23.78
N LYS A 351 20.82 11.75 -22.85
CA LYS A 351 19.61 12.53 -22.60
C LYS A 351 19.03 13.06 -23.92
N LEU A 352 17.96 12.46 -24.42
CA LEU A 352 16.96 13.19 -25.21
C LEU A 352 15.62 13.08 -24.49
N ASN A 353 15.27 14.18 -23.83
CA ASN A 353 14.01 14.35 -23.10
C ASN A 353 12.85 14.35 -24.09
N ILE A 354 12.06 13.26 -24.11
CA ILE A 354 10.66 13.35 -24.49
C ILE A 354 9.80 12.98 -23.28
N MET A 355 9.35 14.05 -22.63
CA MET A 355 8.42 14.20 -21.51
C MET A 355 8.65 13.31 -20.29
N ASN A 356 9.34 13.89 -19.30
CA ASN A 356 9.40 13.37 -17.94
C ASN A 356 8.10 13.75 -17.19
N PRO A 357 7.33 12.79 -16.62
CA PRO A 357 6.18 13.00 -15.72
C PRO A 357 6.27 14.20 -14.79
N SER A 358 7.44 14.30 -14.16
CA SER A 358 7.76 15.25 -13.10
C SER A 358 7.83 16.69 -13.58
N ARG A 359 7.81 16.92 -14.91
CA ARG A 359 7.82 18.25 -15.53
C ARG A 359 6.46 18.68 -16.08
N LEU A 360 5.44 17.80 -16.08
CA LEU A 360 4.08 18.17 -16.51
C LEU A 360 3.44 19.09 -15.46
N ARG A 361 3.56 20.40 -15.72
CA ARG A 361 2.86 21.48 -15.02
C ARG A 361 1.44 21.67 -15.59
N ASN A 362 0.56 22.33 -14.84
CA ASN A 362 -0.83 22.61 -15.22
C ASN A 362 -0.99 23.35 -16.56
N ARG A 363 0.02 24.11 -16.99
CA ARG A 363 0.04 24.72 -18.33
C ARG A 363 -0.03 23.70 -19.47
N HIS A 364 0.50 22.49 -19.30
CA HIS A 364 0.46 21.45 -20.34
C HIS A 364 -0.93 20.80 -20.39
N PHE A 365 -1.59 20.62 -19.24
CA PHE A 365 -2.99 20.19 -19.19
C PHE A 365 -3.93 21.23 -19.79
N PHE A 366 -3.66 22.52 -19.56
CA PHE A 366 -4.38 23.59 -20.23
C PHE A 366 -4.24 23.52 -21.77
N LEU A 367 -3.02 23.32 -22.30
CA LEU A 367 -2.80 23.19 -23.75
C LEU A 367 -3.51 21.95 -24.34
N LEU A 368 -3.47 20.81 -23.63
CA LEU A 368 -4.17 19.59 -24.02
C LEU A 368 -5.69 19.76 -24.01
N ASP A 369 -6.22 20.45 -23.00
CA ASP A 369 -7.65 20.74 -22.92
C ASP A 369 -8.07 21.71 -24.03
N VAL A 370 -7.30 22.75 -24.35
CA VAL A 370 -7.60 23.65 -25.48
C VAL A 370 -7.66 22.87 -26.79
N LEU A 371 -6.69 21.98 -27.04
CA LEU A 371 -6.70 21.11 -28.22
C LEU A 371 -7.95 20.21 -28.23
N THR A 372 -8.28 19.63 -27.07
CA THR A 372 -9.47 18.79 -26.90
C THR A 372 -10.75 19.57 -27.23
N LEU A 373 -10.88 20.81 -26.74
CA LEU A 373 -12.05 21.66 -26.96
C LEU A 373 -12.23 22.11 -28.42
N ILE A 374 -11.17 22.10 -29.23
CA ILE A 374 -11.26 22.33 -30.69
C ILE A 374 -11.74 21.06 -31.40
N LEU A 375 -11.25 19.90 -30.96
CA LEU A 375 -11.48 18.63 -31.64
C LEU A 375 -12.83 18.01 -31.31
N THR A 376 -13.26 18.03 -30.04
CA THR A 376 -14.45 17.30 -29.59
C THR A 376 -15.76 17.77 -30.23
N PRO A 377 -16.00 19.08 -30.48
CA PRO A 377 -17.23 19.50 -31.16
C PRO A 377 -17.30 19.01 -32.61
N THR A 378 -16.16 19.04 -33.30
CA THR A 378 -16.04 18.55 -34.69
C THR A 378 -16.26 17.04 -34.76
N ILE A 379 -15.60 16.28 -33.87
CA ILE A 379 -15.79 14.83 -33.75
C ILE A 379 -17.25 14.51 -33.42
N THR A 380 -17.86 15.29 -32.53
CA THR A 380 -19.25 15.12 -32.15
C THR A 380 -20.21 15.33 -33.33
N LEU A 381 -19.99 16.37 -34.13
CA LEU A 381 -20.82 16.63 -35.30
C LEU A 381 -20.67 15.52 -36.34
N MET A 382 -19.45 15.03 -36.58
CA MET A 382 -19.20 13.87 -37.44
C MET A 382 -19.92 12.61 -36.93
N LEU A 383 -19.86 12.35 -35.63
CA LEU A 383 -20.60 11.23 -34.99
C LEU A 383 -22.12 11.38 -35.14
N ARG A 384 -22.63 12.62 -35.08
CA ARG A 384 -24.06 12.90 -35.17
C ARG A 384 -24.61 12.78 -36.58
N LEU A 385 -23.86 13.26 -37.57
CA LEU A 385 -24.26 13.24 -38.98
C LEU A 385 -23.97 11.90 -39.65
N ASP A 386 -23.19 11.03 -39.01
CA ASP A 386 -22.68 9.78 -39.61
C ASP A 386 -21.80 10.03 -40.85
N THR A 387 -21.33 11.26 -41.05
CA THR A 387 -20.51 11.70 -42.20
C THR A 387 -19.22 12.41 -41.75
N LEU A 388 -18.12 12.18 -42.48
CA LEU A 388 -16.88 12.95 -42.31
C LEU A 388 -17.01 14.34 -42.95
N TRP A 389 -17.95 14.50 -43.88
CA TRP A 389 -18.20 15.73 -44.62
C TRP A 389 -19.29 16.53 -43.91
N ILE A 390 -18.90 17.67 -43.33
CA ILE A 390 -19.82 18.60 -42.67
C ILE A 390 -20.43 19.51 -43.73
N SER A 391 -21.76 19.47 -43.89
CA SER A 391 -22.47 20.36 -44.82
C SER A 391 -22.29 21.82 -44.41
N ARG A 392 -22.25 22.73 -45.41
CA ARG A 392 -22.00 24.18 -45.22
C ARG A 392 -22.91 24.83 -44.17
N GLU A 393 -24.13 24.31 -44.01
CA GLU A 393 -25.13 24.81 -43.07
C GLU A 393 -24.75 24.64 -41.58
N PHE A 394 -23.95 23.62 -41.22
CA PHE A 394 -23.57 23.38 -39.81
C PHE A 394 -22.26 24.04 -39.40
N TRP A 395 -21.45 24.53 -40.35
CA TRP A 395 -20.13 25.11 -40.06
C TRP A 395 -20.21 26.36 -39.18
N LEU A 396 -21.16 27.25 -39.46
CA LEU A 396 -21.31 28.48 -38.67
C LEU A 396 -21.75 28.16 -37.23
N GLY A 397 -22.69 27.23 -37.07
CA GLY A 397 -23.14 26.76 -35.75
C GLY A 397 -22.03 26.06 -34.96
N LEU A 398 -21.23 25.21 -35.63
CA LEU A 398 -20.07 24.55 -35.04
C LEU A 398 -18.99 25.55 -34.61
N ALA A 399 -18.70 26.54 -35.46
CA ALA A 399 -17.69 27.56 -35.17
C ALA A 399 -18.08 28.42 -33.95
N ILE A 400 -19.32 28.88 -33.89
CA ILE A 400 -19.84 29.64 -32.74
C ILE A 400 -19.80 28.79 -31.47
N TYR A 401 -20.27 27.54 -31.51
CA TYR A 401 -20.24 26.65 -30.35
C TYR A 401 -18.81 26.37 -29.86
N THR A 402 -17.88 26.11 -30.79
CA THR A 402 -16.46 25.89 -30.46
C THR A 402 -15.82 27.13 -29.86
N LEU A 403 -16.11 28.33 -30.40
CA LEU A 403 -15.61 29.60 -29.88
C LEU A 403 -16.13 29.87 -28.46
N LEU A 404 -17.43 29.68 -28.22
CA LEU A 404 -18.03 29.79 -26.90
C LEU A 404 -17.41 28.78 -25.93
N GLY A 405 -17.18 27.53 -26.37
CA GLY A 405 -16.54 26.48 -25.59
C GLY A 405 -15.12 26.82 -25.17
N LEU A 406 -14.33 27.40 -26.08
CA LEU A 406 -12.94 27.83 -25.83
C LEU A 406 -12.82 28.97 -24.83
N ILE A 407 -13.89 29.76 -24.63
CA ILE A 407 -13.92 30.84 -23.64
C ILE A 407 -14.48 30.32 -22.31
N ILE A 408 -15.66 29.71 -22.35
CA ILE A 408 -16.44 29.36 -21.15
C ILE A 408 -15.79 28.22 -20.36
N ARG A 409 -15.35 27.14 -21.04
CA ARG A 409 -14.84 25.95 -20.34
C ARG A 409 -13.52 26.21 -19.63
N PRO A 410 -12.50 26.83 -20.25
CA PRO A 410 -11.27 27.11 -19.53
C PRO A 410 -11.46 28.06 -18.34
N LEU A 411 -12.33 29.06 -18.45
CA LEU A 411 -12.66 29.98 -17.36
C LEU A 411 -13.29 29.24 -16.16
N LEU A 412 -14.26 28.37 -16.42
CA LEU A 412 -14.90 27.57 -15.38
C LEU A 412 -13.97 26.48 -14.83
N PHE A 413 -13.17 25.82 -15.67
CA PHE A 413 -12.16 24.87 -15.22
C PHE A 413 -11.15 25.53 -14.28
N GLN A 414 -10.73 26.77 -14.56
CA GLN A 414 -9.91 27.55 -13.64
C GLN A 414 -10.64 27.80 -12.31
N ARG A 415 -11.91 28.22 -12.33
CA ARG A 415 -12.71 28.51 -11.12
C ARG A 415 -12.96 27.28 -10.25
N PHE A 416 -13.18 26.13 -10.86
CA PHE A 416 -13.32 24.83 -10.20
C PHE A 416 -11.97 24.21 -9.80
N GLY A 417 -10.86 24.92 -10.00
CA GLY A 417 -9.52 24.50 -9.59
C GLY A 417 -8.89 23.40 -10.45
N VAL A 418 -9.44 23.13 -11.64
CA VAL A 418 -8.95 22.06 -12.55
C VAL A 418 -7.51 22.34 -13.02
N TYR A 419 -7.09 23.61 -13.08
CA TYR A 419 -5.72 24.00 -13.43
C TYR A 419 -4.88 24.52 -12.25
N SER A 420 -5.40 24.50 -11.02
CA SER A 420 -4.66 24.89 -9.83
C SER A 420 -4.22 23.69 -8.96
N ARG A 421 -4.72 22.49 -9.27
CA ARG A 421 -4.40 21.27 -8.50
C ARG A 421 -3.12 20.58 -8.93
N TYR A 422 -2.51 19.89 -7.97
CA TYR A 422 -1.38 19.00 -8.21
C TYR A 422 -1.88 17.56 -8.40
N TRP A 423 -2.13 17.20 -9.66
CA TRP A 423 -2.83 15.97 -10.07
C TRP A 423 -2.17 14.65 -9.67
N ARG A 424 -0.92 14.67 -9.20
CA ARG A 424 -0.20 13.47 -8.72
C ARG A 424 -0.85 12.84 -7.49
N TYR A 425 -1.49 13.64 -6.64
CA TYR A 425 -2.13 13.18 -5.40
C TYR A 425 -3.66 13.29 -5.44
N ALA A 426 -4.24 13.42 -6.64
CA ALA A 426 -5.68 13.58 -6.79
C ALA A 426 -6.46 12.36 -6.25
N SER A 427 -7.36 12.60 -5.30
CA SER A 427 -8.27 11.65 -4.68
C SER A 427 -9.58 11.50 -5.47
N ILE A 428 -10.60 10.89 -4.87
CA ILE A 428 -11.95 10.81 -5.45
C ILE A 428 -12.59 12.21 -5.51
N ASP A 429 -12.28 13.08 -4.55
CA ASP A 429 -12.85 14.43 -4.45
C ASP A 429 -12.48 15.30 -5.66
N GLU A 430 -11.24 15.17 -6.15
CA GLU A 430 -10.80 15.83 -7.38
C GLU A 430 -11.52 15.31 -8.63
N GLY A 431 -11.90 14.03 -8.64
CA GLY A 431 -12.73 13.44 -9.70
C GLY A 431 -14.12 14.05 -9.73
N VAL A 432 -14.76 14.18 -8.56
CA VAL A 432 -16.07 14.84 -8.42
C VAL A 432 -15.98 16.29 -8.91
N GLN A 433 -14.89 16.99 -8.63
CA GLN A 433 -14.70 18.37 -9.09
C GLN A 433 -14.53 18.50 -10.60
N ILE A 434 -13.93 17.52 -11.30
CA ILE A 434 -13.92 17.49 -12.78
C ILE A 434 -15.34 17.31 -13.31
N VAL A 435 -16.10 16.37 -12.75
CA VAL A 435 -17.50 16.11 -13.15
C VAL A 435 -18.34 17.39 -12.99
N LEU A 436 -18.24 18.05 -11.84
CA LEU A 436 -18.95 19.31 -11.58
C LEU A 436 -18.50 20.44 -12.53
N ALA A 437 -17.21 20.58 -12.80
CA ALA A 437 -16.68 21.59 -13.72
C ALA A 437 -17.20 21.38 -15.16
N VAL A 438 -17.25 20.14 -15.63
CA VAL A 438 -17.80 19.78 -16.95
C VAL A 438 -19.31 19.97 -16.99
N ALA A 439 -20.04 19.57 -15.95
CA ALA A 439 -21.49 19.73 -15.87
C ALA A 439 -21.91 21.22 -15.88
N VAL A 440 -21.29 22.04 -15.04
CA VAL A 440 -21.60 23.49 -14.95
C VAL A 440 -21.22 24.22 -16.23
N SER A 441 -20.04 23.94 -16.80
CA SER A 441 -19.64 24.57 -18.06
C SER A 441 -20.51 24.16 -19.24
N THR A 442 -21.02 22.94 -19.24
CA THR A 442 -22.00 22.48 -20.21
C THR A 442 -23.34 23.18 -20.03
N ALA A 443 -23.85 23.30 -18.79
CA ALA A 443 -25.10 24.01 -18.53
C ALA A 443 -25.06 25.47 -19.03
N VAL A 444 -23.96 26.19 -18.75
CA VAL A 444 -23.74 27.55 -19.24
C VAL A 444 -23.70 27.59 -20.78
N LEU A 445 -22.99 26.64 -21.41
CA LEU A 445 -22.96 26.54 -22.87
C LEU A 445 -24.35 26.29 -23.46
N ILE A 446 -25.19 25.45 -22.82
CA ILE A 446 -26.57 25.19 -23.26
C ILE A 446 -27.41 26.46 -23.18
N ILE A 447 -27.37 27.16 -22.05
CA ILE A 447 -28.14 28.39 -21.79
C ILE A 447 -27.81 29.49 -22.79
N ILE A 448 -26.55 29.58 -23.25
CA ILE A 448 -26.12 30.60 -24.21
C ILE A 448 -26.36 30.14 -25.66
N THR A 449 -25.99 28.90 -25.99
CA THR A 449 -25.97 28.43 -27.37
C THR A 449 -27.37 28.21 -27.92
N LEU A 450 -28.30 27.62 -27.15
CA LEU A 450 -29.63 27.29 -27.68
C LEU A 450 -30.46 28.53 -28.07
N PRO A 451 -30.57 29.59 -27.23
CA PRO A 451 -31.27 30.81 -27.61
C PRO A 451 -30.57 31.54 -28.75
N LEU A 452 -29.24 31.63 -28.72
CA LEU A 452 -28.46 32.31 -29.76
C LEU A 452 -28.66 31.68 -31.14
N MET A 453 -28.60 30.35 -31.23
CA MET A 453 -28.83 29.64 -32.49
C MET A 453 -30.28 29.79 -32.98
N ALA A 454 -31.25 29.84 -32.06
CA ALA A 454 -32.65 30.08 -32.39
C ALA A 454 -32.89 31.50 -32.93
N THR A 455 -32.30 32.53 -32.29
CA THR A 455 -32.44 33.93 -32.72
C THR A 455 -31.75 34.19 -34.06
N LEU A 456 -30.59 33.58 -34.31
CA LEU A 456 -29.84 33.76 -35.56
C LEU A 456 -30.26 32.80 -36.68
N THR A 457 -31.28 31.97 -36.44
CA THR A 457 -31.80 30.95 -37.38
C THR A 457 -30.71 30.03 -37.97
N ILE A 458 -29.70 29.70 -37.15
CA ILE A 458 -28.56 28.85 -37.55
C ILE A 458 -28.90 27.37 -37.28
N SER A 459 -28.67 26.51 -38.27
CA SER A 459 -28.79 25.06 -38.13
C SER A 459 -27.78 24.51 -37.11
N PHE A 460 -28.29 24.00 -35.98
CA PHE A 460 -27.47 23.45 -34.90
C PHE A 460 -28.03 22.12 -34.39
N ALA A 461 -27.24 21.05 -34.47
CA ALA A 461 -27.67 19.74 -33.97
C ALA A 461 -27.60 19.72 -32.44
N ARG A 462 -28.75 19.81 -31.76
CA ARG A 462 -28.86 19.86 -30.28
C ARG A 462 -28.17 18.72 -29.55
N SER A 463 -28.09 17.54 -30.18
CA SER A 463 -27.37 16.36 -29.66
C SER A 463 -25.86 16.58 -29.50
N ILE A 464 -25.27 17.58 -30.18
CA ILE A 464 -23.86 17.95 -30.00
C ILE A 464 -23.58 18.25 -28.53
N LEU A 465 -24.52 18.91 -27.86
CA LEU A 465 -24.38 19.32 -26.46
C LEU A 465 -24.18 18.12 -25.51
N ILE A 466 -24.83 16.98 -25.78
CA ILE A 466 -24.75 15.79 -24.92
C ILE A 466 -23.49 14.99 -25.25
N ILE A 467 -23.25 14.72 -26.54
CA ILE A 467 -22.14 13.87 -27.00
C ILE A 467 -20.79 14.55 -26.72
N ASP A 468 -20.68 15.87 -26.97
CA ASP A 468 -19.47 16.63 -26.69
C ASP A 468 -19.14 16.64 -25.19
N THR A 469 -20.17 16.78 -24.34
CA THR A 469 -20.01 16.74 -22.87
C THR A 469 -19.40 15.42 -22.39
N LEU A 470 -19.88 14.29 -22.92
CA LEU A 470 -19.33 12.98 -22.59
C LEU A 470 -17.87 12.84 -23.07
N LEU A 471 -17.57 13.29 -24.29
CA LEU A 471 -16.22 13.25 -24.84
C LEU A 471 -15.25 14.11 -24.03
N VAL A 472 -15.66 15.32 -23.64
CA VAL A 472 -14.85 16.22 -22.82
C VAL A 472 -14.65 15.65 -21.42
N LEU A 473 -15.68 15.08 -20.80
CA LEU A 473 -15.54 14.44 -19.49
C LEU A 473 -14.50 13.33 -19.53
N VAL A 474 -14.57 12.45 -20.54
CA VAL A 474 -13.65 11.32 -20.68
C VAL A 474 -12.23 11.80 -20.94
N THR A 475 -12.03 12.72 -21.88
CA THR A 475 -10.69 13.20 -22.26
C THR A 475 -10.01 14.01 -21.16
N VAL A 476 -10.73 14.93 -20.51
CA VAL A 476 -10.24 15.74 -19.38
C VAL A 476 -9.92 14.86 -18.17
N SER A 477 -10.78 13.88 -17.85
CA SER A 477 -10.54 12.94 -16.74
C SER A 477 -9.35 12.03 -17.03
N SER A 478 -9.29 11.44 -18.22
CA SER A 478 -8.24 10.48 -18.59
C SER A 478 -6.85 11.10 -18.57
N THR A 479 -6.70 12.32 -19.09
CA THR A 479 -5.42 13.04 -19.07
C THR A 479 -4.89 13.27 -17.65
N ARG A 480 -5.77 13.51 -16.67
CA ARG A 480 -5.41 13.81 -15.28
C ARG A 480 -5.20 12.59 -14.41
N PHE A 481 -6.12 11.61 -14.48
CA PHE A 481 -5.99 10.38 -13.71
C PHE A 481 -4.80 9.53 -14.15
N SER A 482 -4.31 9.70 -15.39
CA SER A 482 -3.06 9.09 -15.85
C SER A 482 -1.88 9.38 -14.91
N LEU A 483 -1.83 10.56 -14.27
CA LEU A 483 -0.76 10.94 -13.33
C LEU A 483 -0.87 10.23 -11.97
N ARG A 484 -2.09 9.92 -11.50
CA ARG A 484 -2.32 9.20 -10.24
C ARG A 484 -1.87 7.75 -10.37
N PHE A 485 -2.17 7.10 -11.50
CA PHE A 485 -1.66 5.76 -11.80
C PHE A 485 -0.13 5.71 -11.89
N TRP A 486 0.52 6.83 -12.22
CA TRP A 486 1.98 6.99 -12.19
C TRP A 486 2.59 7.10 -10.78
N GLY A 487 1.81 7.54 -9.79
CA GLY A 487 2.34 7.96 -8.48
C GLY A 487 2.55 6.84 -7.45
N ASN A 488 1.94 5.67 -7.63
CA ASN A 488 1.76 4.70 -6.52
C ASN A 488 2.40 3.32 -6.67
N ASN A 489 3.01 2.95 -7.81
CA ASN A 489 3.45 1.57 -8.04
C ASN A 489 4.94 1.37 -8.39
N ALA A 490 5.80 2.39 -8.25
CA ALA A 490 7.24 2.22 -8.39
C ALA A 490 7.83 1.51 -7.16
N GLN A 491 7.56 0.21 -7.00
CA GLN A 491 8.36 -0.65 -6.13
C GLN A 491 9.73 -0.81 -6.78
N VAL A 492 10.69 0.00 -6.33
CA VAL A 492 12.11 -0.17 -6.63
C VAL A 492 12.49 -1.57 -6.16
N ARG A 493 12.81 -2.48 -7.09
CA ARG A 493 13.45 -3.76 -6.75
C ARG A 493 14.86 -3.46 -6.27
N VAL A 494 15.05 -3.55 -4.96
CA VAL A 494 16.38 -3.55 -4.36
C VAL A 494 16.85 -5.01 -4.34
N PRO A 495 18.06 -5.33 -4.83
CA PRO A 495 18.64 -6.66 -4.64
C PRO A 495 18.78 -6.96 -3.14
N ASN A 496 18.60 -8.23 -2.76
CA ASN A 496 18.81 -8.71 -1.38
C ASN A 496 17.81 -8.21 -0.31
N GLN A 497 16.51 -8.21 -0.63
CA GLN A 497 15.46 -7.84 0.32
C GLN A 497 15.14 -8.96 1.31
N LYS A 498 15.19 -8.68 2.62
CA LYS A 498 14.66 -9.54 3.69
C LYS A 498 13.15 -9.70 3.53
N ARG A 499 12.64 -10.93 3.57
CA ARG A 499 11.23 -11.27 3.46
C ARG A 499 10.55 -11.07 4.81
N VAL A 500 9.53 -10.22 4.82
CA VAL A 500 8.87 -9.76 6.04
C VAL A 500 7.41 -10.20 6.06
N ILE A 501 6.92 -10.60 7.23
CA ILE A 501 5.49 -10.76 7.50
C ILE A 501 5.05 -9.80 8.62
N ILE A 502 3.82 -9.30 8.55
CA ILE A 502 3.23 -8.45 9.60
C ILE A 502 2.19 -9.25 10.38
N ILE A 503 2.32 -9.29 11.70
CA ILE A 503 1.32 -9.87 12.61
C ILE A 503 0.43 -8.74 13.13
N GLY A 504 -0.87 -8.86 12.92
CA GLY A 504 -1.89 -7.84 13.15
C GLY A 504 -2.29 -7.16 11.85
N ALA A 505 -3.47 -7.48 11.33
CA ALA A 505 -4.05 -6.92 10.10
C ALA A 505 -5.10 -5.84 10.42
N GLY A 506 -4.88 -5.08 11.51
CA GLY A 506 -5.67 -3.89 11.87
C GLY A 506 -5.10 -2.61 11.26
N ASP A 507 -5.55 -1.45 11.77
CA ASP A 507 -5.12 -0.13 11.27
C ASP A 507 -3.60 0.07 11.34
N ALA A 508 -2.99 -0.35 12.46
CA ALA A 508 -1.55 -0.36 12.66
C ALA A 508 -0.80 -1.20 11.62
N GLY A 509 -1.34 -2.38 11.31
CA GLY A 509 -0.80 -3.30 10.29
C GLY A 509 -0.91 -2.73 8.88
N GLU A 510 -2.08 -2.20 8.50
CA GLU A 510 -2.29 -1.56 7.20
C GLU A 510 -1.35 -0.38 7.01
N MET A 511 -1.21 0.46 8.02
CA MET A 511 -0.37 1.64 7.99
C MET A 511 1.13 1.27 7.89
N THR A 512 1.56 0.24 8.61
CA THR A 512 2.92 -0.30 8.51
C THR A 512 3.19 -0.85 7.11
N ALA A 513 2.25 -1.63 6.56
CA ALA A 513 2.35 -2.14 5.20
C ALA A 513 2.38 -1.01 4.16
N ARG A 514 1.60 0.05 4.37
CA ARG A 514 1.58 1.23 3.50
C ARG A 514 2.95 1.90 3.43
N GLU A 515 3.58 2.13 4.56
CA GLU A 515 4.87 2.80 4.62
C GLU A 515 6.00 1.91 4.11
N LEU A 516 6.00 0.61 4.41
CA LEU A 516 6.96 -0.35 3.85
C LEU A 516 6.86 -0.45 2.32
N GLN A 517 5.64 -0.45 1.77
CA GLN A 517 5.44 -0.45 0.32
C GLN A 517 5.85 0.87 -0.35
N LYS A 518 5.73 2.00 0.37
CA LYS A 518 6.09 3.34 -0.10
C LYS A 518 7.60 3.59 -0.09
N TYR A 519 8.36 2.91 0.77
CA TYR A 519 9.82 3.02 0.87
C TYR A 519 10.55 1.68 0.61
N PRO A 520 10.56 1.16 -0.64
CA PRO A 520 11.20 -0.12 -0.98
C PRO A 520 12.73 -0.15 -0.77
N LEU A 521 13.37 1.03 -0.62
CA LEU A 521 14.81 1.20 -0.41
C LEU A 521 15.31 0.64 0.93
N LEU A 522 14.41 0.24 1.83
CA LEU A 522 14.75 -0.33 3.14
C LEU A 522 15.26 -1.77 3.08
N GLY A 523 15.25 -2.40 1.90
CA GLY A 523 15.66 -3.80 1.80
C GLY A 523 14.65 -4.78 2.39
N LEU A 524 13.38 -4.38 2.55
CA LEU A 524 12.31 -5.22 3.12
C LEU A 524 11.26 -5.56 2.06
N LYS A 525 10.94 -6.84 1.91
CA LYS A 525 9.88 -7.33 1.02
C LYS A 525 8.74 -7.88 1.85
N LEU A 526 7.64 -7.14 1.91
CA LEU A 526 6.44 -7.57 2.61
C LEU A 526 5.73 -8.71 1.85
N VAL A 527 5.53 -9.85 2.52
CA VAL A 527 4.99 -11.10 1.93
C VAL A 527 3.50 -11.26 2.24
N ALA A 528 3.10 -11.09 3.50
CA ALA A 528 1.75 -11.38 3.96
C ALA A 528 1.43 -10.73 5.31
N PHE A 529 0.17 -10.87 5.72
CA PHE A 529 -0.31 -10.62 7.07
C PHE A 529 -0.63 -11.94 7.79
N VAL A 530 -0.63 -11.88 9.12
CA VAL A 530 -1.17 -12.90 10.04
C VAL A 530 -2.09 -12.18 11.02
N ASP A 531 -3.30 -12.68 11.24
CA ASP A 531 -4.25 -12.09 12.19
C ASP A 531 -5.07 -13.24 12.81
N ASP A 532 -5.51 -13.10 14.06
CA ASP A 532 -6.30 -14.14 14.74
C ASP A 532 -7.80 -13.99 14.47
N ASP A 533 -8.24 -12.85 13.93
CA ASP A 533 -9.64 -12.60 13.62
C ASP A 533 -10.14 -13.56 12.52
N PRO A 534 -11.14 -14.42 12.81
CA PRO A 534 -11.70 -15.35 11.83
C PRO A 534 -12.31 -14.64 10.62
N GLN A 535 -12.84 -13.42 10.80
CA GLN A 535 -13.48 -12.66 9.72
C GLN A 535 -12.48 -12.17 8.68
N LYS A 536 -11.20 -12.02 9.06
CA LYS A 536 -10.15 -11.53 8.17
C LYS A 536 -9.42 -12.65 7.43
N GLN A 537 -9.63 -13.92 7.79
CA GLN A 537 -8.94 -15.04 7.17
C GLN A 537 -9.25 -15.17 5.68
N GLY A 538 -8.23 -15.46 4.87
CA GLY A 538 -8.37 -15.61 3.41
C GLY A 538 -8.64 -14.30 2.66
N LEU A 539 -8.72 -13.16 3.35
CA LEU A 539 -8.85 -11.85 2.73
C LEU A 539 -7.48 -11.26 2.37
N TYR A 540 -7.52 -10.20 1.57
CA TYR A 540 -6.34 -9.45 1.15
C TYR A 540 -6.40 -8.02 1.67
N ILE A 541 -5.30 -7.53 2.22
CA ILE A 541 -5.10 -6.12 2.57
C ILE A 541 -3.97 -5.58 1.70
N ARG A 542 -4.23 -4.54 0.90
CA ARG A 542 -3.24 -3.94 -0.03
C ARG A 542 -2.53 -4.97 -0.94
N ASN A 543 -3.30 -5.93 -1.47
CA ASN A 543 -2.82 -7.06 -2.28
C ASN A 543 -1.91 -8.06 -1.54
N LEU A 544 -1.85 -8.00 -0.20
CA LEU A 544 -1.13 -8.97 0.62
C LEU A 544 -2.14 -9.93 1.25
N PRO A 545 -1.95 -11.25 1.14
CA PRO A 545 -2.85 -12.24 1.73
C PRO A 545 -2.72 -12.26 3.26
N ILE A 546 -3.79 -12.66 3.93
CA ILE A 546 -3.76 -13.07 5.35
C ILE A 546 -3.61 -14.60 5.37
N LEU A 547 -2.43 -15.08 5.78
CA LEU A 547 -1.99 -16.49 5.60
C LEU A 547 -2.36 -17.44 6.75
N GLY A 548 -3.09 -16.96 7.75
CA GLY A 548 -3.54 -17.75 8.89
C GLY A 548 -3.53 -16.96 10.20
N THR A 549 -3.55 -17.70 11.29
CA THR A 549 -3.51 -17.21 12.67
C THR A 549 -2.09 -17.25 13.24
N ARG A 550 -1.87 -16.69 14.44
CA ARG A 550 -0.57 -16.75 15.13
C ARG A 550 -0.06 -18.17 15.34
N ARG A 551 -0.96 -19.16 15.47
CA ARG A 551 -0.60 -20.58 15.64
C ARG A 551 0.00 -21.19 14.38
N ASP A 552 -0.33 -20.63 13.22
CA ASP A 552 0.19 -21.06 11.94
C ASP A 552 1.58 -20.45 11.64
N LEU A 553 2.06 -19.54 12.49
CA LEU A 553 3.30 -18.79 12.28
C LEU A 553 4.52 -19.70 12.00
N PRO A 554 4.76 -20.80 12.73
CA PRO A 554 5.89 -21.69 12.42
C PRO A 554 5.80 -22.31 11.02
N ARG A 555 4.60 -22.71 10.59
CA ARG A 555 4.36 -23.25 9.25
C ARG A 555 4.61 -22.19 8.18
N ILE A 556 4.08 -20.98 8.40
CA ILE A 556 4.15 -19.86 7.44
C ILE A 556 5.60 -19.40 7.26
N VAL A 557 6.35 -19.26 8.35
CA VAL A 557 7.77 -18.84 8.33
C VAL A 557 8.59 -19.78 7.46
N LEU A 558 8.40 -21.10 7.63
CA LEU A 558 9.11 -22.13 6.86
C LEU A 558 8.65 -22.18 5.40
N SER A 559 7.34 -22.15 5.13
CA SER A 559 6.80 -22.28 3.77
C SER A 559 7.09 -21.05 2.90
N GLU A 560 7.09 -19.87 3.51
CA GLU A 560 7.28 -18.60 2.80
C GLU A 560 8.71 -18.04 2.93
N ALA A 561 9.64 -18.77 3.55
CA ALA A 561 11.03 -18.34 3.80
C ALA A 561 11.08 -16.90 4.36
N ILE A 562 10.45 -16.69 5.52
CA ILE A 562 10.38 -15.38 6.17
C ILE A 562 11.66 -15.14 6.96
N ASP A 563 12.33 -14.01 6.70
CA ASP A 563 13.56 -13.59 7.38
C ASP A 563 13.27 -12.73 8.62
N GLN A 564 12.10 -12.08 8.64
CA GLN A 564 11.74 -11.14 9.69
C GLN A 564 10.22 -11.04 9.93
N VAL A 565 9.83 -10.91 11.19
CA VAL A 565 8.44 -10.74 11.63
C VAL A 565 8.27 -9.35 12.25
N ILE A 566 7.24 -8.62 11.83
CA ILE A 566 6.86 -7.33 12.41
C ILE A 566 5.55 -7.46 13.18
N ILE A 567 5.56 -7.15 14.47
CA ILE A 567 4.39 -7.11 15.34
C ILE A 567 3.74 -5.72 15.21
N ALA A 568 2.60 -5.65 14.54
CA ALA A 568 1.83 -4.42 14.31
C ALA A 568 0.56 -4.37 15.17
N MET A 569 0.70 -4.72 16.45
CA MET A 569 -0.39 -4.77 17.44
C MET A 569 -0.03 -3.98 18.70
N PRO A 570 0.03 -2.64 18.63
CA PRO A 570 0.62 -1.81 19.70
C PRO A 570 -0.15 -1.88 21.03
N THR A 571 -1.42 -2.29 21.00
CA THR A 571 -2.33 -2.39 22.16
C THR A 571 -2.47 -3.80 22.72
N VAL A 572 -1.80 -4.81 22.13
CA VAL A 572 -1.91 -6.20 22.57
C VAL A 572 -1.17 -6.41 23.89
N SER A 573 -1.64 -7.36 24.69
CA SER A 573 -0.97 -7.77 25.94
C SER A 573 0.41 -8.35 25.67
N GLY A 574 1.35 -8.11 26.59
CA GLY A 574 2.73 -8.59 26.52
C GLY A 574 2.86 -10.12 26.47
N ASP A 575 1.89 -10.88 27.01
CA ASP A 575 1.89 -12.35 26.92
C ASP A 575 1.82 -12.84 25.47
N VAL A 576 1.04 -12.17 24.63
CA VAL A 576 0.93 -12.48 23.19
C VAL A 576 2.23 -12.11 22.46
N ILE A 577 2.84 -10.98 22.83
CA ILE A 577 4.14 -10.58 22.27
C ILE A 577 5.21 -11.61 22.66
N ARG A 578 5.23 -12.06 23.92
CA ARG A 578 6.16 -13.10 24.41
C ARG A 578 5.97 -14.42 23.66
N GLU A 579 4.73 -14.84 23.41
CA GLU A 579 4.43 -16.04 22.62
C GLU A 579 4.98 -15.93 21.19
N ILE A 580 4.72 -14.80 20.52
CA ILE A 580 5.20 -14.54 19.16
C ILE A 580 6.73 -14.51 19.11
N THR A 581 7.36 -13.73 19.98
CA THR A 581 8.83 -13.60 20.03
C THR A 581 9.48 -14.96 20.33
N GLY A 582 8.93 -15.73 21.27
CA GLY A 582 9.42 -17.08 21.57
C GLY A 582 9.31 -18.04 20.38
N MET A 583 8.22 -17.97 19.60
CA MET A 583 8.09 -18.74 18.36
C MET A 583 9.15 -18.31 17.32
N CYS A 584 9.38 -17.01 17.15
CA CYS A 584 10.36 -16.49 16.19
C CYS A 584 11.80 -16.82 16.58
N GLU A 585 12.14 -16.77 17.88
CA GLU A 585 13.45 -17.18 18.41
C GLU A 585 13.74 -18.65 18.10
N MET A 586 12.78 -19.56 18.35
CA MET A 586 12.93 -20.99 18.02
C MET A 586 13.13 -21.24 16.52
N LEU A 587 12.65 -20.33 15.66
CA LEU A 587 12.74 -20.42 14.20
C LEU A 587 13.96 -19.67 13.64
N GLY A 588 14.72 -18.95 14.47
CA GLY A 588 15.86 -18.14 14.04
C GLY A 588 15.50 -16.91 13.21
N VAL A 589 14.31 -16.33 13.44
CA VAL A 589 13.76 -15.20 12.67
C VAL A 589 13.79 -13.92 13.49
N GLU A 590 14.22 -12.81 12.88
CA GLU A 590 14.29 -11.50 13.54
C GLU A 590 12.89 -10.94 13.82
N THR A 591 12.63 -10.53 15.06
CA THR A 591 11.35 -9.91 15.47
C THR A 591 11.49 -8.41 15.72
N LYS A 592 10.67 -7.60 15.05
CA LYS A 592 10.52 -6.16 15.31
C LYS A 592 9.09 -5.80 15.68
N THR A 593 8.89 -4.68 16.34
CA THR A 593 7.57 -4.17 16.71
C THR A 593 7.43 -2.69 16.37
N ILE A 594 6.18 -2.24 16.26
CA ILE A 594 5.86 -0.81 16.20
C ILE A 594 5.63 -0.22 17.60
N PRO A 595 6.00 1.05 17.83
CA PRO A 595 5.74 1.76 19.08
C PRO A 595 4.24 1.97 19.36
N GLY A 596 3.89 2.32 20.60
CA GLY A 596 2.51 2.57 21.01
C GLY A 596 1.93 3.88 20.44
N ILE A 597 0.60 4.00 20.35
CA ILE A 597 -0.10 5.19 19.79
C ILE A 597 0.31 6.50 20.50
N GLY A 598 0.63 6.46 21.80
CA GLY A 598 1.13 7.63 22.55
C GLY A 598 2.50 8.16 22.09
N GLU A 599 3.34 7.29 21.53
CA GLU A 599 4.66 7.64 20.97
C GLU A 599 4.57 8.07 19.49
N ILE A 600 3.46 7.72 18.81
CA ILE A 600 3.21 7.97 17.38
C ILE A 600 2.62 9.38 17.14
N MET A 601 2.13 10.07 18.16
CA MET A 601 1.49 11.39 18.01
C MET A 601 2.42 12.51 17.51
N HIS A 602 3.73 12.27 17.47
CA HIS A 602 4.72 13.31 17.24
C HIS A 602 5.29 13.39 15.83
N ASP A 603 5.16 12.37 14.99
CA ASP A 603 5.63 12.43 13.60
C ASP A 603 4.87 11.43 12.72
N GLN A 604 4.63 11.81 11.47
CA GLN A 604 4.15 10.89 10.43
C GLN A 604 5.05 9.65 10.42
N LEU A 605 4.51 8.44 10.55
CA LEU A 605 5.32 7.24 10.68
C LEU A 605 6.35 7.15 9.56
N HIS A 606 7.60 7.33 9.93
CA HIS A 606 8.73 7.05 9.07
C HIS A 606 9.15 5.59 9.30
N PRO A 607 9.55 4.85 8.24
CA PRO A 607 9.99 3.48 8.38
C PRO A 607 11.19 3.24 9.32
N HIS A 608 11.83 4.31 9.80
CA HIS A 608 12.90 4.26 10.82
C HIS A 608 12.36 4.04 12.25
N GLN A 609 11.05 3.89 12.45
CA GLN A 609 10.44 3.62 13.76
C GLN A 609 10.25 2.13 14.07
N LEU A 610 10.58 1.21 13.14
CA LEU A 610 10.64 -0.21 13.46
C LEU A 610 11.81 -0.45 14.41
N ARG A 611 11.51 -0.90 15.62
CA ARG A 611 12.52 -1.21 16.65
C ARG A 611 12.43 -2.66 17.07
N ASP A 612 13.50 -3.14 17.67
CA ASP A 612 13.50 -4.46 18.30
C ASP A 612 12.51 -4.48 19.46
N VAL A 613 12.00 -5.68 19.75
CA VAL A 613 11.11 -5.91 20.90
C VAL A 613 11.90 -5.61 22.16
N ASP A 614 11.41 -4.68 22.99
CA ASP A 614 12.04 -4.33 24.27
C ASP A 614 11.25 -4.97 25.42
N ILE A 615 11.86 -4.99 26.60
CA ILE A 615 11.25 -5.59 27.79
C ILE A 615 9.95 -4.92 28.18
N GLU A 616 9.81 -3.63 27.89
CA GLU A 616 8.57 -2.88 28.08
C GLU A 616 7.42 -3.53 27.31
N ASP A 617 7.68 -4.09 26.12
CA ASP A 617 6.67 -4.70 25.26
C ASP A 617 6.18 -6.03 25.81
N LEU A 618 7.08 -6.84 26.40
CA LEU A 618 6.73 -8.10 27.06
C LEU A 618 5.95 -7.89 28.35
N LEU A 619 6.11 -6.72 28.98
CA LEU A 619 5.42 -6.33 30.20
C LEU A 619 4.20 -5.44 29.94
N ARG A 620 3.88 -5.15 28.66
CA ARG A 620 2.70 -4.37 28.29
C ARG A 620 1.45 -5.05 28.80
N ARG A 621 0.56 -4.24 29.32
CA ARG A 621 -0.80 -4.64 29.67
C ARG A 621 -1.77 -4.11 28.65
N GLU A 622 -2.97 -4.69 28.64
CA GLU A 622 -4.07 -4.14 27.86
C GLU A 622 -4.22 -2.65 28.16
N THR A 623 -4.23 -1.84 27.10
CA THR A 623 -4.27 -0.38 27.22
C THR A 623 -5.51 0.06 27.97
N VAL A 624 -5.28 0.95 28.94
CA VAL A 624 -6.33 1.54 29.75
C VAL A 624 -7.18 2.49 28.90
N GLN A 625 -8.49 2.25 28.83
CA GLN A 625 -9.41 3.23 28.27
C GLN A 625 -9.69 4.35 29.27
N THR A 626 -9.10 5.53 29.05
CA THR A 626 -9.27 6.70 29.93
C THR A 626 -10.24 7.73 29.34
N ASP A 627 -11.01 8.40 30.22
CA ASP A 627 -11.90 9.50 29.81
C ASP A 627 -11.09 10.80 29.72
N ILE A 628 -10.40 10.95 28.60
CA ILE A 628 -9.58 12.13 28.30
C ILE A 628 -10.42 13.42 28.35
N GLN A 629 -11.71 13.37 28.02
CA GLN A 629 -12.58 14.55 28.05
C GLN A 629 -12.84 15.01 29.48
N ALA A 630 -13.02 14.11 30.42
CA ALA A 630 -13.19 14.46 31.83
C ALA A 630 -11.92 15.09 32.42
N VAL A 631 -10.74 14.56 32.12
CA VAL A 631 -9.45 15.15 32.51
C VAL A 631 -9.28 16.54 31.89
N ARG A 632 -9.60 16.68 30.60
CA ARG A 632 -9.54 17.97 29.91
C ARG A 632 -10.46 19.01 30.54
N ARG A 633 -11.70 18.64 30.92
CA ARG A 633 -12.63 19.55 31.62
C ARG A 633 -12.07 20.03 32.97
N LEU A 634 -11.33 19.18 33.68
CA LEU A 634 -10.69 19.55 34.94
C LEU A 634 -9.54 20.53 34.73
N VAL A 635 -8.69 20.28 33.72
CA VAL A 635 -7.41 20.99 33.53
C VAL A 635 -7.55 22.25 32.67
N ALA A 636 -8.49 22.28 31.73
CA ALA A 636 -8.58 23.34 30.74
C ALA A 636 -8.71 24.74 31.37
N GLY A 637 -7.85 25.66 30.94
CA GLY A 637 -7.81 27.05 31.42
C GLY A 637 -7.32 27.23 32.87
N LYS A 638 -6.91 26.16 33.57
CA LYS A 638 -6.39 26.23 34.94
C LYS A 638 -4.88 26.44 34.98
N ARG A 639 -4.39 27.03 36.07
CA ARG A 639 -2.96 27.04 36.43
C ARG A 639 -2.60 25.75 37.15
N VAL A 640 -1.73 24.95 36.57
CA VAL A 640 -1.38 23.62 37.06
C VAL A 640 0.07 23.59 37.48
N LEU A 641 0.34 23.15 38.72
CA LEU A 641 1.70 22.97 39.24
C LEU A 641 2.05 21.49 39.33
N VAL A 642 3.18 21.12 38.74
CA VAL A 642 3.78 19.80 38.91
C VAL A 642 5.09 19.95 39.67
N THR A 643 5.14 19.44 40.91
CA THR A 643 6.41 19.35 41.65
C THR A 643 7.15 18.06 41.29
N GLY A 644 8.48 18.11 41.24
CA GLY A 644 9.27 17.01 40.69
C GLY A 644 9.12 16.88 39.18
N GLY A 645 8.82 17.99 38.48
CA GLY A 645 8.48 18.00 37.05
C GLY A 645 9.56 17.47 36.10
N GLY A 646 10.83 17.43 36.53
CA GLY A 646 11.92 16.80 35.78
C GLY A 646 12.16 15.30 36.08
N GLY A 647 11.43 14.72 37.03
CA GLY A 647 11.51 13.29 37.35
C GLY A 647 10.66 12.43 36.41
N SER A 648 10.90 11.12 36.35
CA SER A 648 10.24 10.21 35.37
C SER A 648 8.71 10.32 35.33
N ILE A 649 8.03 10.38 36.49
CA ILE A 649 6.56 10.55 36.57
C ILE A 649 6.17 12.01 36.33
N GLY A 650 6.90 12.96 36.90
CA GLY A 650 6.62 14.39 36.79
C GLY A 650 6.71 14.91 35.36
N SER A 651 7.71 14.46 34.59
CA SER A 651 7.89 14.85 33.19
C SER A 651 6.74 14.34 32.33
N GLU A 652 6.29 13.11 32.59
CA GLU A 652 5.16 12.51 31.87
C GLU A 652 3.82 13.17 32.24
N LEU A 653 3.63 13.55 33.52
CA LEU A 653 2.51 14.40 33.94
C LEU A 653 2.52 15.71 33.16
N CYS A 654 3.66 16.39 33.04
CA CYS A 654 3.76 17.64 32.28
C CYS A 654 3.37 17.44 30.80
N ARG A 655 3.81 16.36 30.16
CA ARG A 655 3.44 16.04 28.76
C ARG A 655 1.93 15.88 28.60
N GLN A 656 1.31 15.00 29.40
CA GLN A 656 -0.11 14.70 29.24
C GLN A 656 -1.01 15.89 29.64
N LEU A 657 -0.62 16.65 30.67
CA LEU A 657 -1.32 17.85 31.09
C LEU A 657 -1.28 18.94 30.01
N LEU A 658 -0.19 19.06 29.24
CA LEU A 658 -0.09 20.03 28.15
C LEU A 658 -1.24 19.89 27.14
N TYR A 659 -1.57 18.65 26.76
CA TYR A 659 -2.66 18.33 25.82
C TYR A 659 -4.06 18.62 26.37
N CYS A 660 -4.19 18.73 27.70
CA CYS A 660 -5.45 19.05 28.35
C CYS A 660 -5.76 20.56 28.33
N GLY A 661 -4.85 21.40 27.82
CA GLY A 661 -5.05 22.83 27.59
C GLY A 661 -5.10 23.72 28.84
N PRO A 662 -4.14 23.61 29.79
CA PRO A 662 -4.05 24.51 30.93
C PRO A 662 -3.80 25.96 30.48
N SER A 663 -4.11 26.95 31.32
CA SER A 663 -3.70 28.34 31.04
C SER A 663 -2.21 28.57 31.34
N GLU A 664 -1.69 27.92 32.37
CA GLU A 664 -0.27 27.91 32.71
C GLU A 664 0.12 26.54 33.30
N LEU A 665 1.25 26.00 32.85
CA LEU A 665 1.86 24.78 33.40
C LEU A 665 3.18 25.16 34.10
N LEU A 666 3.18 25.06 35.43
CA LEU A 666 4.30 25.37 36.31
C LEU A 666 5.10 24.08 36.56
N ILE A 667 6.35 24.06 36.12
CA ILE A 667 7.22 22.87 36.20
C ILE A 667 8.24 23.11 37.32
N LEU A 668 7.97 22.57 38.51
CA LEU A 668 8.81 22.79 39.68
C LEU A 668 9.75 21.61 39.93
N GLY A 669 11.05 21.87 40.12
CA GLY A 669 12.02 20.86 40.52
C GLY A 669 13.33 21.46 41.03
N HIS A 670 14.06 20.68 41.84
CA HIS A 670 15.38 21.09 42.35
C HIS A 670 16.50 20.82 41.33
N GLY A 671 16.33 19.81 40.47
CA GLY A 671 17.32 19.43 39.46
C GLY A 671 17.21 20.30 38.21
N GLU A 672 18.08 21.31 38.09
CA GLU A 672 18.12 22.27 36.98
C GLU A 672 18.07 21.58 35.61
N ASN A 673 19.02 20.68 35.31
CA ASN A 673 19.08 19.98 34.02
C ASN A 673 17.80 19.20 33.70
N SER A 674 17.23 18.54 34.70
CA SER A 674 16.01 17.75 34.48
C SER A 674 14.78 18.62 34.21
N VAL A 675 14.72 19.82 34.80
CA VAL A 675 13.66 20.80 34.51
C VAL A 675 13.89 21.46 33.14
N PHE A 676 15.15 21.75 32.79
CA PHE A 676 15.53 22.29 31.49
C PHE A 676 15.13 21.34 30.34
N GLU A 677 15.45 20.05 30.47
CA GLU A 677 15.11 19.01 29.48
C GLU A 677 13.62 18.99 29.17
N ILE A 678 12.77 18.84 30.19
CA ILE A 678 11.32 18.78 30.00
C ILE A 678 10.74 20.12 29.51
N TYR A 679 11.24 21.26 30.01
CA TYR A 679 10.79 22.57 29.55
C TYR A 679 11.08 22.78 28.05
N HIS A 680 12.28 22.42 27.61
CA HIS A 680 12.66 22.51 26.21
C HIS A 680 11.87 21.51 25.34
N GLU A 681 11.64 20.30 25.83
CA GLU A 681 10.83 19.28 25.15
C GLU A 681 9.42 19.80 24.89
N LEU A 682 8.73 20.32 25.91
CA LEU A 682 7.35 20.81 25.79
C LEU A 682 7.23 22.02 24.87
N ASN A 683 8.23 22.92 24.86
CA ASN A 683 8.26 24.06 23.93
C ASN A 683 8.36 23.63 22.45
N ARG A 684 9.03 22.50 22.15
CA ARG A 684 9.14 22.00 20.77
C ARG A 684 7.82 21.45 20.23
N ILE A 685 6.92 20.99 21.09
CA ILE A 685 5.62 20.43 20.70
C ILE A 685 4.73 21.50 20.02
N GLY A 686 5.00 22.80 20.24
CA GLY A 686 4.45 23.87 19.41
C GLY A 686 2.95 24.13 19.56
N LEU A 687 2.32 23.68 20.65
CA LEU A 687 0.91 23.96 20.93
C LEU A 687 0.71 25.45 21.27
N HIS A 688 -0.03 26.17 20.42
CA HIS A 688 -0.47 27.54 20.71
C HIS A 688 -1.54 27.50 21.82
N GLY A 689 -1.20 27.91 23.05
CA GLY A 689 -2.19 27.99 24.14
C GLY A 689 -1.62 28.15 25.55
N PRO A 690 -1.01 27.10 26.14
CA PRO A 690 -0.58 27.11 27.55
C PRO A 690 0.74 27.87 27.75
N LYS A 691 0.81 28.73 28.78
CA LYS A 691 2.08 29.33 29.23
C LYS A 691 2.91 28.31 30.00
N LEU A 692 4.17 28.08 29.59
CA LEU A 692 5.10 27.20 30.29
C LEU A 692 6.04 27.99 31.20
N THR A 693 6.07 27.65 32.49
CA THR A 693 6.88 28.36 33.49
C THR A 693 7.76 27.37 34.27
N PRO A 694 9.08 27.31 34.01
CA PRO A 694 10.00 26.47 34.76
C PRO A 694 10.35 27.14 36.10
N LEU A 695 10.29 26.38 37.20
CA LEU A 695 10.55 26.86 38.57
C LEU A 695 11.63 26.00 39.23
N ILE A 696 12.80 26.59 39.45
CA ILE A 696 13.88 25.92 40.19
C ILE A 696 13.69 26.20 41.68
N ALA A 697 13.30 25.18 42.43
CA ALA A 697 13.10 25.23 43.87
C ALA A 697 13.12 23.82 44.48
N ASP A 698 13.57 23.74 45.72
CA ASP A 698 13.50 22.53 46.54
C ASP A 698 12.29 22.59 47.47
N VAL A 699 11.54 21.49 47.56
CA VAL A 699 10.34 21.39 48.40
C VAL A 699 10.66 21.46 49.90
N ARG A 700 11.92 21.21 50.28
CA ARG A 700 12.42 21.34 51.65
C ARG A 700 12.41 22.79 52.15
N PHE A 701 12.48 23.78 51.25
CA PHE A 701 12.49 25.19 51.62
C PHE A 701 11.07 25.79 51.66
N GLY A 702 10.41 25.66 52.82
CA GLY A 702 9.01 26.08 53.03
C GLY A 702 8.71 27.52 52.61
N ASP A 703 9.53 28.49 53.02
CA ASP A 703 9.32 29.91 52.67
C ASP A 703 9.36 30.15 51.17
N ARG A 704 10.28 29.47 50.46
CA ARG A 704 10.40 29.57 49.01
C ARG A 704 9.19 28.97 48.32
N ILE A 705 8.72 27.80 48.77
CA ILE A 705 7.51 27.16 48.23
C ILE A 705 6.28 28.06 48.47
N MET A 706 6.12 28.60 49.68
CA MET A 706 5.04 29.52 50.02
C MET A 706 5.07 30.78 49.13
N MET A 707 6.24 31.37 48.90
CA MET A 707 6.41 32.50 47.99
C MET A 707 5.92 32.16 46.56
N LEU A 708 6.33 31.02 46.02
CA LEU A 708 5.94 30.58 44.68
C LEU A 708 4.42 30.33 44.57
N PHE A 709 3.82 29.72 45.58
CA PHE A 709 2.37 29.51 45.62
C PHE A 709 1.61 30.84 45.69
N LYS A 710 2.07 31.81 46.49
CA LYS A 710 1.47 33.16 46.56
C LYS A 710 1.59 33.91 45.23
N GLN A 711 2.73 33.78 44.55
CA GLN A 711 3.02 34.44 43.27
C GLN A 711 2.19 33.87 42.11
N HIS A 712 2.16 32.55 41.96
CA HIS A 712 1.54 31.90 40.80
C HIS A 712 0.09 31.43 41.04
N ARG A 713 -0.31 31.29 42.31
CA ARG A 713 -1.64 30.80 42.74
C ARG A 713 -2.15 29.61 41.90
N PRO A 714 -1.47 28.46 41.95
CA PRO A 714 -1.93 27.28 41.22
C PRO A 714 -3.32 26.86 41.68
N GLN A 715 -4.11 26.32 40.77
CA GLN A 715 -5.46 25.80 41.04
C GLN A 715 -5.45 24.28 41.18
N LEU A 716 -4.56 23.61 40.45
CA LEU A 716 -4.33 22.17 40.53
C LEU A 716 -2.86 21.92 40.88
N VAL A 717 -2.60 20.99 41.79
CA VAL A 717 -1.24 20.59 42.17
C VAL A 717 -1.08 19.08 42.02
N PHE A 718 -0.10 18.66 41.24
CA PHE A 718 0.36 17.27 41.14
C PHE A 718 1.73 17.15 41.83
N HIS A 719 1.76 16.46 42.96
CA HIS A 719 2.94 16.33 43.80
C HIS A 719 3.69 15.01 43.52
N ALA A 720 4.76 15.10 42.72
CA ALA A 720 5.61 13.97 42.34
C ALA A 720 7.07 14.09 42.83
N ALA A 721 7.41 15.12 43.61
CA ALA A 721 8.74 15.28 44.21
C ALA A 721 8.92 14.32 45.40
N ALA A 722 9.86 13.39 45.30
CA ALA A 722 10.25 12.47 46.38
C ALA A 722 11.59 11.79 46.09
N HIS A 723 12.29 11.36 47.13
CA HIS A 723 13.33 10.35 47.06
C HIS A 723 12.71 8.96 47.12
N LYS A 724 13.12 8.09 46.19
CA LYS A 724 12.48 6.78 45.96
C LYS A 724 13.38 5.56 46.15
N HIS A 725 14.69 5.75 46.28
CA HIS A 725 15.64 4.64 46.32
C HIS A 725 15.76 4.08 47.73
N VAL A 726 15.10 2.95 48.00
CA VAL A 726 15.09 2.29 49.34
C VAL A 726 16.50 2.18 49.93
N PRO A 727 17.51 1.59 49.25
CA PRO A 727 18.83 1.43 49.88
C PRO A 727 19.51 2.75 50.26
N LEU A 728 19.32 3.79 49.45
CA LEU A 728 19.88 5.12 49.75
C LEU A 728 19.17 5.78 50.93
N MET A 729 17.86 5.56 51.07
CA MET A 729 17.07 6.15 52.16
C MET A 729 17.21 5.38 53.47
N GLU A 730 17.52 4.09 53.44
CA GLU A 730 17.96 3.35 54.63
C GLU A 730 19.29 3.90 55.17
N GLN A 731 20.20 4.29 54.28
CA GLN A 731 21.49 4.88 54.65
C GLN A 731 21.39 6.36 55.02
N ASN A 732 20.37 7.06 54.52
CA ASN A 732 20.17 8.50 54.70
C ASN A 732 18.72 8.76 55.16
N PRO A 733 18.33 8.29 56.36
CA PRO A 733 16.95 8.38 56.82
C PRO A 733 16.50 9.83 57.03
N ALA A 734 17.42 10.72 57.46
CA ALA A 734 17.15 12.14 57.61
C ALA A 734 16.69 12.79 56.27
N GLU A 735 17.31 12.42 55.14
CA GLU A 735 16.91 12.94 53.83
C GLU A 735 15.56 12.39 53.37
N ALA A 736 15.21 11.16 53.73
CA ALA A 736 13.88 10.62 53.46
C ALA A 736 12.80 11.44 54.20
N ILE A 737 13.03 11.77 55.47
CA ILE A 737 12.11 12.59 56.27
C ILE A 737 12.04 14.03 55.76
N THR A 738 13.18 14.72 55.61
CA THR A 738 13.17 16.14 55.21
C THR A 738 12.59 16.33 53.81
N ASN A 739 12.90 15.45 52.86
CA ASN A 739 12.40 15.60 51.49
C ASN A 739 10.99 15.04 51.31
N ASN A 740 10.71 13.81 51.74
CA ASN A 740 9.41 13.18 51.46
C ASN A 740 8.34 13.61 52.45
N THR A 741 8.68 13.78 53.73
CA THR A 741 7.70 14.11 54.77
C THR A 741 7.57 15.63 54.93
N LEU A 742 8.64 16.33 55.30
CA LEU A 742 8.60 17.79 55.49
C LEU A 742 8.43 18.53 54.16
N GLY A 743 9.04 18.05 53.08
CA GLY A 743 8.80 18.59 51.74
C GLY A 743 7.33 18.50 51.34
N THR A 744 6.65 17.38 51.58
CA THR A 744 5.19 17.30 51.37
C THR A 744 4.43 18.24 52.30
N GLN A 745 4.80 18.33 53.58
CA GLN A 745 4.18 19.25 54.54
C GLN A 745 4.22 20.70 54.04
N ASN A 746 5.37 21.16 53.55
CA ASN A 746 5.55 22.50 53.00
C ASN A 746 4.64 22.78 51.80
N VAL A 747 4.58 21.84 50.86
CA VAL A 747 3.75 21.99 49.65
C VAL A 747 2.25 21.95 50.01
N VAL A 748 1.85 21.07 50.94
CA VAL A 748 0.47 20.99 51.45
C VAL A 748 0.08 22.28 52.17
N ALA A 749 0.92 22.80 53.07
CA ALA A 749 0.67 24.05 53.77
C ALA A 749 0.53 25.23 52.80
N ALA A 750 1.38 25.31 51.78
CA ALA A 750 1.29 26.33 50.74
C ALA A 750 0.02 26.18 49.88
N ALA A 751 -0.39 24.95 49.57
CA ALA A 751 -1.62 24.67 48.84
C ALA A 751 -2.88 25.09 49.61
N LEU A 752 -2.92 24.82 50.92
CA LEU A 752 -3.99 25.25 51.81
C LEU A 752 -4.05 26.78 51.88
N ALA A 753 -2.90 27.45 52.06
CA ALA A 753 -2.82 28.91 52.19
C ALA A 753 -3.38 29.67 50.98
N VAL A 754 -3.18 29.16 49.76
CA VAL A 754 -3.71 29.78 48.53
C VAL A 754 -5.04 29.17 48.06
N LYS A 755 -5.62 28.25 48.84
CA LYS A 755 -6.88 27.59 48.52
C LYS A 755 -6.83 26.93 47.13
N VAL A 756 -5.87 26.01 46.93
CA VAL A 756 -5.82 25.13 45.75
C VAL A 756 -7.14 24.35 45.62
N GLU A 757 -7.66 24.20 44.40
CA GLU A 757 -8.93 23.52 44.13
C GLU A 757 -8.80 22.01 44.31
N ARG A 758 -7.68 21.42 43.86
CA ARG A 758 -7.40 19.99 43.97
C ARG A 758 -5.90 19.71 44.06
N PHE A 759 -5.54 18.78 44.94
CA PHE A 759 -4.19 18.33 45.21
C PHE A 759 -4.10 16.82 45.02
N VAL A 760 -3.15 16.37 44.19
CA VAL A 760 -2.93 14.95 43.88
C VAL A 760 -1.51 14.58 44.28
N MET A 761 -1.35 13.70 45.26
CA MET A 761 -0.05 13.17 45.64
C MET A 761 0.23 11.83 44.95
N ILE A 762 1.42 11.72 44.35
CA ILE A 762 1.95 10.45 43.88
C ILE A 762 2.53 9.69 45.07
N SER A 763 2.00 8.49 45.33
CA SER A 763 2.48 7.56 46.35
C SER A 763 2.90 6.22 45.73
N THR A 764 3.22 5.23 46.55
CA THR A 764 3.81 3.95 46.15
C THR A 764 3.22 2.82 46.98
N ASP A 765 3.18 1.62 46.40
CA ASP A 765 2.95 0.35 47.10
C ASP A 765 3.80 0.20 48.39
N LYS A 766 5.03 0.71 48.41
CA LYS A 766 5.95 0.65 49.56
C LYS A 766 5.47 1.46 50.79
N ALA A 767 4.47 2.31 50.63
CA ALA A 767 3.82 3.00 51.75
C ALA A 767 2.78 2.11 52.46
N VAL A 768 2.40 0.97 51.85
CA VAL A 768 1.53 -0.05 52.43
C VAL A 768 2.36 -0.94 53.35
N ASN A 769 2.02 -0.93 54.65
CA ASN A 769 2.72 -1.69 55.69
C ASN A 769 4.26 -1.54 55.58
N PRO A 770 4.78 -0.31 55.70
CA PRO A 770 6.15 0.02 55.29
C PRO A 770 7.20 -0.70 56.14
N THR A 771 8.13 -1.39 55.48
CA THR A 771 9.31 -2.04 56.11
C THR A 771 10.61 -1.26 55.89
N SER A 772 10.52 -0.09 55.25
CA SER A 772 11.66 0.79 54.92
C SER A 772 11.37 2.23 55.31
N VAL A 773 12.43 3.00 55.58
CA VAL A 773 12.35 4.44 55.86
C VAL A 773 11.75 5.20 54.68
N MET A 774 12.08 4.80 53.45
CA MET A 774 11.48 5.38 52.24
C MET A 774 9.97 5.17 52.23
N GLY A 775 9.51 3.94 52.46
CA GLY A 775 8.09 3.61 52.55
C GLY A 775 7.38 4.35 53.67
N ALA A 776 7.99 4.39 54.86
CA ALA A 776 7.46 5.05 56.04
C ALA A 776 7.33 6.57 55.84
N SER A 777 8.37 7.23 55.30
CA SER A 777 8.33 8.67 54.99
C SER A 777 7.22 9.02 53.97
N LYS A 778 6.97 8.16 52.99
CA LYS A 778 5.85 8.29 52.05
C LYS A 778 4.51 8.08 52.73
N ARG A 779 4.39 7.10 53.63
CA ARG A 779 3.18 6.89 54.43
C ARG A 779 2.87 8.11 55.30
N SER A 780 3.87 8.70 55.96
CA SER A 780 3.73 9.95 56.70
C SER A 780 3.24 11.10 55.81
N ALA A 781 3.74 11.19 54.57
CA ALA A 781 3.26 12.15 53.59
C ALA A 781 1.78 11.91 53.20
N GLU A 782 1.31 10.66 53.11
CA GLU A 782 -0.11 10.36 52.86
C GLU A 782 -0.99 10.89 54.00
N LEU A 783 -0.58 10.67 55.25
CA LEU A 783 -1.32 11.11 56.44
C LEU A 783 -1.45 12.65 56.48
N LEU A 784 -0.39 13.38 56.11
CA LEU A 784 -0.43 14.85 55.99
C LEU A 784 -1.44 15.32 54.93
N VAL A 785 -1.51 14.64 53.77
CA VAL A 785 -2.49 14.94 52.71
C VAL A 785 -3.91 14.61 53.18
N HIS A 786 -4.11 13.50 53.89
CA HIS A 786 -5.41 13.12 54.45
C HIS A 786 -5.91 14.13 55.48
N ARG A 787 -5.03 14.59 56.37
CA ARG A 787 -5.35 15.65 57.32
C ARG A 787 -5.77 16.93 56.59
N ALA A 788 -5.00 17.36 55.58
CA ALA A 788 -5.34 18.53 54.78
C ALA A 788 -6.69 18.38 54.05
N ALA A 789 -7.06 17.18 53.62
CA ALA A 789 -8.37 16.89 53.06
C ALA A 789 -9.50 17.13 54.09
N GLN A 790 -9.31 16.65 55.32
CA GLN A 790 -10.27 16.84 56.42
C GLN A 790 -10.44 18.32 56.79
N GLU A 791 -9.33 19.05 56.89
CA GLU A 791 -9.31 20.47 57.26
C GLU A 791 -9.93 21.36 56.17
N SER A 792 -9.56 21.13 54.91
CA SER A 792 -9.98 21.98 53.79
C SER A 792 -11.35 21.61 53.21
N LYS A 793 -11.82 20.38 53.44
CA LYS A 793 -12.97 19.76 52.75
C LYS A 793 -12.85 19.84 51.23
N ARG A 794 -11.63 19.74 50.70
CA ARG A 794 -11.34 19.78 49.27
C ARG A 794 -10.71 18.47 48.79
N PRO A 795 -10.72 18.21 47.47
CA PRO A 795 -10.04 17.07 46.85
C PRO A 795 -8.52 17.07 47.05
N PHE A 796 -8.06 16.64 48.23
CA PHE A 796 -6.69 16.25 48.51
C PHE A 796 -6.64 14.73 48.49
N VAL A 797 -6.05 14.17 47.44
CA VAL A 797 -6.10 12.74 47.14
C VAL A 797 -4.70 12.18 46.94
N THR A 798 -4.56 10.90 47.24
CA THR A 798 -3.31 10.16 47.09
C THR A 798 -3.51 9.03 46.10
N VAL A 799 -2.55 8.79 45.21
CA VAL A 799 -2.60 7.67 44.25
C VAL A 799 -1.41 6.74 44.48
N ARG A 800 -1.67 5.50 44.88
CA ARG A 800 -0.67 4.44 45.07
C ARG A 800 -0.59 3.56 43.83
N PHE A 801 0.64 3.27 43.41
CA PHE A 801 0.94 2.26 42.40
C PHE A 801 2.33 1.67 42.62
N GLY A 802 2.60 0.56 41.91
CA GLY A 802 3.85 -0.16 42.03
C GLY A 802 4.96 0.39 41.13
N ASN A 803 5.85 -0.48 40.66
CA ASN A 803 6.98 -0.05 39.87
C ASN A 803 6.54 0.40 38.47
N VAL A 804 7.27 1.37 37.92
CA VAL A 804 7.12 1.84 36.54
C VAL A 804 8.37 1.52 35.73
N LEU A 805 8.15 1.00 34.52
CA LEU A 805 9.18 0.60 33.57
C LEU A 805 9.95 1.80 33.02
N GLY A 806 11.23 1.60 32.69
CA GLY A 806 12.11 2.66 32.15
C GLY A 806 12.39 3.82 33.12
N SER A 807 11.95 3.76 34.38
CA SER A 807 12.20 4.86 35.33
C SER A 807 13.67 4.94 35.75
N ARG A 808 14.14 6.16 36.06
CA ARG A 808 15.54 6.42 36.45
C ARG A 808 15.95 5.50 37.61
N GLY A 809 17.09 4.81 37.46
CA GLY A 809 17.65 3.89 38.45
C GLY A 809 16.81 2.64 38.74
N SER A 810 15.97 2.22 37.80
CA SER A 810 15.20 0.97 37.91
C SER A 810 16.04 -0.28 37.67
N VAL A 811 15.49 -1.43 38.06
CA VAL A 811 16.13 -2.76 37.88
C VAL A 811 16.41 -3.06 36.41
N VAL A 812 15.52 -2.69 35.50
CA VAL A 812 15.67 -2.90 34.06
C VAL A 812 16.93 -2.20 33.52
N LEU A 813 17.12 -0.92 33.84
CA LEU A 813 18.30 -0.17 33.43
C LEU A 813 19.59 -0.73 34.05
N THR A 814 19.49 -1.28 35.25
CA THR A 814 20.63 -1.93 35.93
C THR A 814 21.02 -3.23 35.22
N PHE A 815 20.04 -4.05 34.85
CA PHE A 815 20.27 -5.30 34.12
C PHE A 815 20.82 -5.05 32.72
N LYS A 816 20.28 -4.07 31.97
CA LYS A 816 20.83 -3.68 30.66
C LYS A 816 22.32 -3.33 30.76
N LYS A 817 22.70 -2.50 31.74
CA LYS A 817 24.11 -2.16 32.00
C LYS A 817 24.97 -3.39 32.39
N GLN A 818 24.43 -4.29 33.22
CA GLN A 818 25.15 -5.52 33.61
C GLN A 818 25.38 -6.44 32.41
N ILE A 819 24.39 -6.56 31.51
CA ILE A 819 24.51 -7.32 30.26
C ILE A 819 25.55 -6.69 29.34
N GLU A 820 25.52 -5.36 29.15
CA GLU A 820 26.50 -4.62 28.35
C GLU A 820 27.94 -4.80 28.86
N MET A 821 28.12 -4.99 30.17
CA MET A 821 29.42 -5.27 30.80
C MET A 821 29.85 -6.75 30.74
N GLY A 822 29.03 -7.65 30.19
CA GLY A 822 29.32 -9.09 30.11
C GLY A 822 28.88 -9.93 31.32
N GLY A 823 28.04 -9.37 32.21
CA GLY A 823 27.46 -10.09 33.35
C GLY A 823 28.37 -10.24 34.58
N PRO A 824 27.91 -10.93 35.64
CA PRO A 824 26.59 -11.54 35.81
C PRO A 824 25.48 -10.53 36.15
N ILE A 825 24.23 -10.88 35.85
CA ILE A 825 23.08 -10.15 36.39
C ILE A 825 22.91 -10.50 37.88
N THR A 826 22.67 -9.50 38.71
CA THR A 826 22.46 -9.69 40.15
C THR A 826 20.99 -9.53 40.52
N ILE A 827 20.37 -10.60 41.01
CA ILE A 827 19.03 -10.57 41.61
C ILE A 827 19.13 -10.67 43.13
N THR A 828 18.21 -10.04 43.86
CA THR A 828 18.26 -10.04 45.33
C THR A 828 17.74 -11.34 45.93
N HIS A 829 16.68 -11.92 45.36
CA HIS A 829 16.15 -13.23 45.76
C HIS A 829 15.47 -13.93 44.56
N PRO A 830 15.50 -15.27 44.44
CA PRO A 830 14.87 -15.99 43.33
C PRO A 830 13.35 -15.78 43.24
N ASP A 831 12.68 -15.72 44.39
CA ASP A 831 11.22 -15.55 44.48
C ASP A 831 10.76 -14.09 44.56
N ILE A 832 11.65 -13.11 44.32
CA ILE A 832 11.24 -11.71 44.43
C ILE A 832 10.35 -11.31 43.26
N GLU A 833 9.20 -10.73 43.58
CA GLU A 833 8.19 -10.33 42.60
C GLU A 833 7.86 -8.85 42.70
N ARG A 834 7.64 -8.21 41.56
CA ARG A 834 7.23 -6.80 41.49
C ARG A 834 6.14 -6.59 40.47
N TYR A 835 5.26 -5.65 40.79
CA TYR A 835 4.27 -5.16 39.84
C TYR A 835 4.88 -4.10 38.94
N PHE A 836 4.58 -4.18 37.63
CA PHE A 836 5.08 -3.21 36.65
C PHE A 836 3.94 -2.63 35.82
N MET A 837 4.07 -1.35 35.49
CA MET A 837 3.27 -0.70 34.44
C MET A 837 4.14 0.30 33.69
N THR A 838 3.65 0.83 32.57
CA THR A 838 4.39 1.88 31.85
C THR A 838 4.19 3.25 32.51
N ILE A 839 5.16 4.16 32.35
CA ILE A 839 5.04 5.54 32.87
C ILE A 839 3.81 6.25 32.28
N PRO A 840 3.54 6.23 30.96
CA PRO A 840 2.37 6.90 30.39
C PRO A 840 1.04 6.35 30.94
N GLU A 841 0.94 5.02 31.08
CA GLU A 841 -0.24 4.35 31.65
C GLU A 841 -0.48 4.75 33.11
N ALA A 842 0.58 4.77 33.93
CA ALA A 842 0.50 5.20 35.32
C ALA A 842 -0.03 6.63 35.43
N VAL A 843 0.51 7.53 34.61
CA VAL A 843 0.11 8.94 34.59
C VAL A 843 -1.34 9.10 34.10
N GLN A 844 -1.76 8.38 33.07
CA GLN A 844 -3.15 8.40 32.59
C GLN A 844 -4.13 8.01 33.71
N LEU A 845 -3.82 6.94 34.44
CA LEU A 845 -4.63 6.48 35.56
C LEU A 845 -4.60 7.46 36.75
N VAL A 846 -3.46 8.11 37.03
CA VAL A 846 -3.35 9.19 38.02
C VAL A 846 -4.24 10.38 37.63
N LEU A 847 -4.22 10.79 36.37
CA LEU A 847 -5.06 11.88 35.88
C LEU A 847 -6.54 11.52 35.98
N GLN A 848 -6.91 10.28 35.68
CA GLN A 848 -8.28 9.79 35.87
C GLN A 848 -8.69 9.77 37.35
N ALA A 849 -7.82 9.29 38.25
CA ALA A 849 -8.05 9.32 39.69
C ALA A 849 -8.28 10.76 40.20
N SER A 850 -7.56 11.74 39.64
CA SER A 850 -7.75 13.15 39.98
C SER A 850 -9.15 13.67 39.65
N VAL A 851 -9.82 13.12 38.62
CA VAL A 851 -11.20 13.48 38.27
C VAL A 851 -12.19 12.86 39.25
N LEU A 852 -11.94 11.62 39.67
CA LEU A 852 -12.83 10.83 40.54
C LEU A 852 -12.82 11.30 42.00
N GLY A 853 -11.73 11.91 42.46
CA GLY A 853 -11.57 12.34 43.86
C GLY A 853 -12.54 13.42 44.32
N ALA A 854 -13.28 13.15 45.41
CA ALA A 854 -14.20 14.08 46.06
C ALA A 854 -13.61 14.69 47.35
N GLY A 855 -12.59 14.08 47.97
CA GLY A 855 -11.89 14.57 49.16
C GLY A 855 -11.41 13.47 50.10
N GLY A 856 -10.09 13.36 50.29
CA GLY A 856 -9.47 12.53 51.34
C GLY A 856 -9.31 11.05 50.98
N GLU A 857 -9.60 10.65 49.75
CA GLU A 857 -9.51 9.26 49.32
C GLU A 857 -8.08 8.85 48.92
N VAL A 858 -7.77 7.57 49.11
CA VAL A 858 -6.60 6.94 48.49
C VAL A 858 -7.06 6.12 47.31
N PHE A 859 -6.48 6.37 46.14
CA PHE A 859 -6.66 5.54 44.96
C PHE A 859 -5.53 4.52 44.87
N VAL A 860 -5.87 3.28 44.56
CA VAL A 860 -4.90 2.22 44.27
C VAL A 860 -5.10 1.77 42.83
N LEU A 861 -4.04 1.84 42.03
CA LEU A 861 -4.10 1.42 40.64
C LEU A 861 -4.11 -0.10 40.55
N ASP A 862 -4.91 -0.66 39.64
CA ASP A 862 -4.90 -2.09 39.34
C ASP A 862 -3.60 -2.42 38.62
N MET A 863 -2.67 -2.96 39.40
CA MET A 863 -1.35 -3.32 38.92
C MET A 863 -1.30 -4.76 38.37
N GLY A 864 -2.39 -5.36 37.88
CA GLY A 864 -2.35 -6.63 37.15
C GLY A 864 -1.60 -7.76 37.86
N GLN A 865 -0.94 -8.64 37.09
CA GLN A 865 -0.15 -9.74 37.66
C GLN A 865 1.27 -9.29 38.04
N PRO A 866 1.81 -9.78 39.17
CA PRO A 866 3.20 -9.54 39.56
C PRO A 866 4.16 -10.33 38.64
N VAL A 867 5.38 -9.83 38.52
CA VAL A 867 6.43 -10.43 37.67
C VAL A 867 7.62 -10.79 38.53
N LYS A 868 8.10 -12.03 38.39
CA LYS A 868 9.33 -12.49 39.03
C LYS A 868 10.54 -11.78 38.40
N ILE A 869 11.40 -11.21 39.24
CA ILE A 869 12.57 -10.48 38.76
C ILE A 869 13.59 -11.41 38.08
N ILE A 870 13.62 -12.69 38.43
CA ILE A 870 14.44 -13.67 37.73
C ILE A 870 13.95 -13.90 36.28
N ASP A 871 12.63 -13.91 36.05
CA ASP A 871 12.07 -14.08 34.71
C ASP A 871 12.29 -12.81 33.88
N LEU A 872 12.17 -11.64 34.51
CA LEU A 872 12.57 -10.35 33.92
C LEU A 872 14.04 -10.35 33.46
N ALA A 873 14.95 -10.88 34.30
CA ALA A 873 16.37 -10.98 33.95
C ALA A 873 16.60 -11.94 32.78
N ARG A 874 15.93 -13.10 32.76
CA ARG A 874 16.01 -14.07 31.65
C ARG A 874 15.51 -13.47 30.35
N ASP A 875 14.38 -12.77 30.38
CA ASP A 875 13.80 -12.12 29.20
C ASP A 875 14.75 -11.04 28.66
N LEU A 876 15.39 -10.23 29.52
CA LEU A 876 16.37 -9.23 29.10
C LEU A 876 17.64 -9.83 28.47
N ILE A 877 18.13 -10.96 28.99
CA ILE A 877 19.28 -11.68 28.41
C ILE A 877 18.91 -12.18 27.00
N ARG A 878 17.74 -12.81 26.83
CA ARG A 878 17.28 -13.33 25.54
C ARG A 878 17.06 -12.22 24.51
N LEU A 879 16.39 -11.13 24.90
CA LEU A 879 16.19 -9.97 24.02
C LEU A 879 17.50 -9.31 23.59
N SER A 880 18.58 -9.49 24.36
CA SER A 880 19.93 -9.02 24.01
C SER A 880 20.68 -9.98 23.06
N GLY A 881 20.03 -11.07 22.62
CA GLY A 881 20.62 -12.09 21.75
C GLY A 881 21.59 -13.04 22.47
N LEU A 882 21.48 -13.17 23.79
CA LEU A 882 22.39 -13.95 24.63
C LEU A 882 21.67 -15.14 25.29
N GLU A 883 22.41 -16.19 25.63
CA GLU A 883 21.92 -17.39 26.31
C GLU A 883 22.17 -17.34 27.83
N VAL A 884 21.10 -17.55 28.61
CA VAL A 884 21.17 -17.59 30.08
C VAL A 884 22.02 -18.78 30.54
N GLY A 885 23.02 -18.52 31.39
CA GLY A 885 23.91 -19.52 31.96
C GLY A 885 25.07 -19.94 31.05
N ARG A 886 25.04 -19.57 29.76
CA ARG A 886 26.16 -19.73 28.83
C ARG A 886 26.90 -18.42 28.61
N ASP A 887 26.17 -17.38 28.23
CA ASP A 887 26.75 -16.06 27.95
C ASP A 887 26.68 -15.16 29.18
N ILE A 888 25.55 -15.20 29.91
CA ILE A 888 25.31 -14.37 31.10
C ILE A 888 24.78 -15.24 32.25
N GLU A 889 25.48 -15.26 33.37
CA GLU A 889 25.02 -15.88 34.62
C GLU A 889 24.06 -14.95 35.39
N ILE A 890 23.11 -15.54 36.14
CA ILE A 890 22.28 -14.83 37.11
C ILE A 890 22.72 -15.22 38.53
N LYS A 891 23.20 -14.27 39.33
CA LYS A 891 23.64 -14.49 40.71
C LYS A 891 22.67 -13.89 41.71
N THR A 892 22.39 -14.64 42.76
CA THR A 892 21.59 -14.14 43.89
C THR A 892 22.51 -13.46 44.90
N VAL A 893 22.22 -12.20 45.25
CA VAL A 893 23.05 -11.37 46.15
C VAL A 893 22.44 -11.13 47.53
N GLY A 894 21.25 -11.66 47.79
CA GLY A 894 20.52 -11.48 49.05
C GLY A 894 19.59 -10.26 49.05
N LEU A 895 18.59 -10.30 49.93
CA LEU A 895 17.67 -9.18 50.13
C LEU A 895 18.39 -8.01 50.81
N ARG A 896 18.10 -6.80 50.36
CA ARG A 896 18.65 -5.57 50.94
C ARG A 896 17.84 -5.15 52.16
N PRO A 897 18.43 -4.38 53.10
CA PRO A 897 17.68 -3.82 54.22
C PRO A 897 16.42 -3.07 53.76
N GLY A 898 15.30 -3.35 54.43
CA GLY A 898 13.99 -2.76 54.14
C GLY A 898 13.28 -3.27 52.87
N GLU A 899 13.91 -4.15 52.08
CA GLU A 899 13.34 -4.69 50.84
C GLU A 899 12.38 -5.86 51.10
N LYS A 900 11.16 -5.78 50.57
CA LYS A 900 10.17 -6.87 50.66
C LYS A 900 10.37 -7.94 49.59
N LEU A 901 10.01 -9.18 49.90
CA LEU A 901 9.95 -10.25 48.90
C LEU A 901 8.77 -10.04 47.93
N TYR A 902 7.60 -9.68 48.48
CA TYR A 902 6.38 -9.33 47.75
C TYR A 902 5.86 -7.98 48.22
N GLU A 903 5.43 -7.13 47.29
CA GLU A 903 4.81 -5.85 47.62
C GLU A 903 3.30 -6.04 47.83
N GLU A 904 2.73 -5.31 48.78
CA GLU A 904 1.29 -5.34 49.08
C GLU A 904 0.60 -4.13 48.42
N LEU A 905 -0.56 -4.33 47.82
CA LEU A 905 -1.35 -3.25 47.21
C LEU A 905 -2.42 -2.67 48.16
N PHE A 906 -2.81 -3.42 49.18
CA PHE A 906 -3.93 -3.10 50.06
C PHE A 906 -3.49 -3.07 51.53
N VAL A 907 -3.86 -2.00 52.24
CA VAL A 907 -3.63 -1.83 53.68
C VAL A 907 -4.73 -2.59 54.44
N PRO A 908 -4.38 -3.45 55.40
CA PRO A 908 -5.36 -4.08 56.28
C PRO A 908 -6.23 -3.04 57.00
N GLY A 909 -7.55 -3.19 56.93
CA GLY A 909 -8.52 -2.27 57.53
C GLY A 909 -9.00 -1.12 56.64
N GLU A 910 -8.33 -0.85 55.50
CA GLU A 910 -8.87 0.03 54.47
C GLU A 910 -9.97 -0.72 53.66
N ASN A 911 -11.11 -0.05 53.40
CA ASN A 911 -12.24 -0.59 52.64
C ASN A 911 -12.11 -0.20 51.17
N TYR A 912 -11.84 -1.20 50.32
CA TYR A 912 -11.60 -1.00 48.89
C TYR A 912 -12.82 -1.31 48.03
N HIS A 913 -13.17 -0.37 47.15
CA HIS A 913 -14.19 -0.56 46.13
C HIS A 913 -13.65 -0.19 44.76
N ARG A 914 -14.15 -0.81 43.68
CA ARG A 914 -13.83 -0.37 42.32
C ARG A 914 -14.56 0.95 42.04
N THR A 915 -13.87 1.88 41.41
CA THR A 915 -14.47 3.12 40.93
C THR A 915 -15.24 2.90 39.62
N ALA A 916 -15.82 3.98 39.07
CA ALA A 916 -16.38 3.97 37.71
C ALA A 916 -15.35 3.56 36.63
N HIS A 917 -14.05 3.68 36.93
CA HIS A 917 -12.98 3.22 36.07
C HIS A 917 -12.45 1.86 36.57
N GLN A 918 -12.54 0.82 35.73
CA GLN A 918 -12.29 -0.57 36.13
C GLN A 918 -10.90 -0.81 36.73
N LYS A 919 -9.87 -0.07 36.29
CA LYS A 919 -8.47 -0.22 36.76
C LYS A 919 -8.12 0.67 37.97
N ILE A 920 -9.09 1.29 38.64
CA ILE A 920 -8.84 2.16 39.80
C ILE A 920 -9.72 1.70 40.96
N PHE A 921 -9.07 1.34 42.06
CA PHE A 921 -9.72 1.11 43.35
C PHE A 921 -9.66 2.39 44.19
N ILE A 922 -10.67 2.57 45.05
CA ILE A 922 -10.73 3.66 46.04
C ILE A 922 -10.79 3.06 47.44
N ALA A 923 -9.98 3.61 48.34
CA ALA A 923 -10.03 3.34 49.78
C ALA A 923 -10.78 4.49 50.47
N GLU A 924 -12.07 4.28 50.74
CA GLU A 924 -12.96 5.36 51.22
C GLU A 924 -12.67 5.78 52.67
N ASN A 925 -12.22 4.83 53.51
CA ASN A 925 -11.98 5.07 54.93
C ASN A 925 -10.51 5.40 55.25
N ALA A 926 -9.63 5.52 54.25
CA ALA A 926 -8.20 5.74 54.47
C ALA A 926 -7.92 7.01 55.29
N SER A 927 -8.66 8.09 55.05
CA SER A 927 -8.55 9.33 55.82
C SER A 927 -8.96 9.20 57.29
N ARG A 928 -9.68 8.14 57.69
CA ARG A 928 -10.06 7.91 59.10
C ARG A 928 -8.89 7.41 59.95
N PHE A 929 -7.80 6.97 59.33
CA PHE A 929 -6.61 6.44 60.01
C PHE A 929 -5.55 7.51 60.29
N VAL A 930 -5.90 8.80 60.29
CA VAL A 930 -5.00 9.90 60.68
C VAL A 930 -4.84 9.89 62.21
N PRO A 931 -3.63 9.68 62.75
CA PRO A 931 -3.39 9.70 64.19
C PRO A 931 -3.60 11.10 64.78
N HIS A 932 -4.10 11.18 66.02
CA HIS A 932 -4.29 12.46 66.72
C HIS A 932 -2.97 13.17 67.05
N ASP A 933 -1.90 12.41 67.22
CA ASP A 933 -0.54 12.85 67.54
C ASP A 933 0.35 12.98 66.30
N LEU A 934 -0.23 13.06 65.10
CA LEU A 934 0.51 13.17 63.84
C LEU A 934 1.46 14.38 63.84
N ASP A 935 1.00 15.56 64.27
CA ASP A 935 1.84 16.78 64.26
C ASP A 935 3.07 16.62 65.15
N THR A 936 2.87 16.11 66.36
CA THR A 936 3.95 15.85 67.33
C THR A 936 4.92 14.81 66.78
N SER A 937 4.41 13.74 66.16
CA SER A 937 5.25 12.71 65.54
C SER A 937 6.09 13.27 64.40
N ILE A 938 5.51 14.14 63.54
CA ILE A 938 6.21 14.78 62.43
C ILE A 938 7.26 15.77 62.94
N GLU A 939 6.97 16.51 64.02
CA GLU A 939 7.90 17.45 64.65
C GLU A 939 9.08 16.74 65.33
N MET A 940 8.82 15.59 65.96
CA MET A 940 9.87 14.70 66.48
C MET A 940 10.75 14.16 65.35
N LEU A 941 10.14 13.67 64.26
CA LEU A 941 10.86 13.22 63.07
C LEU A 941 11.68 14.36 62.44
N ALA A 942 11.14 15.57 62.39
CA ALA A 942 11.83 16.76 61.87
C ALA A 942 13.06 17.10 62.71
N THR A 943 12.91 17.10 64.03
CA THR A 943 14.00 17.39 64.98
C THR A 943 15.09 16.33 64.89
N ALA A 944 14.71 15.05 64.89
CA ALA A 944 15.64 13.93 64.75
C ALA A 944 16.37 13.98 63.39
N ALA A 945 15.68 14.34 62.31
CA ALA A 945 16.28 14.51 60.99
C ALA A 945 17.24 15.71 60.94
N ALA A 946 16.92 16.83 61.57
CA ALA A 946 17.78 18.00 61.65
C ALA A 946 19.09 17.72 62.42
N ASN A 947 19.02 16.87 63.44
CA ASN A 947 20.18 16.43 64.22
C ASN A 947 20.89 15.19 63.62
N ASN A 948 20.38 14.66 62.51
CA ASN A 948 20.86 13.42 61.86
C ASN A 948 20.83 12.17 62.76
N GLU A 949 19.86 12.09 63.67
CA GLU A 949 19.67 11.02 64.66
C GLU A 949 18.96 9.79 64.04
N SER A 950 19.66 9.07 63.16
CA SER A 950 19.09 7.95 62.39
C SER A 950 18.41 6.86 63.24
N ALA A 951 18.97 6.52 64.40
CA ALA A 951 18.39 5.52 65.30
C ALA A 951 17.08 5.97 65.93
N LEU A 952 16.90 7.28 66.16
CA LEU A 952 15.66 7.85 66.68
C LEU A 952 14.59 7.93 65.59
N ILE A 953 14.96 8.19 64.33
CA ILE A 953 14.03 8.18 63.19
C ILE A 953 13.45 6.78 62.94
N LEU A 954 14.26 5.74 63.16
CA LEU A 954 13.87 4.34 62.97
C LEU A 954 12.97 3.79 64.10
N ARG A 955 13.03 4.43 65.28
CA ARG A 955 12.26 4.04 66.47
C ARG A 955 10.91 4.73 66.48
#